data_AF-A0A1H2Q9I4-F1
#
_entry.id   AF-A0A1H2Q9I4-F1
#
_cell.length_a   1.000
_cell.length_b   1.000
_cell.length_c   1.000
_cell.angle_alpha   90.00
_cell.angle_beta   90.00
_cell.angle_gamma   90.00
#
_symmetry.space_group_name_H-M   'P 1'
#
loop_
_entity.id
_entity.type
_entity.pdbx_description
1 polymer ?
#
loop_
_entity_poly.entity_id
_entity_poly.type
_entity_poly.pdbx_seq_one_letter_code
_entity_poly.pdbx_strand_id
1 'polypeptide(L)'
;MKSICITGAVQSDLQIVGNILHQAGMKSSKPAKNDNSVDIRLWHEQVMTLAMEDFGNAQSIANPGRLWEQLASDIFVANIKSRIWGWSDIHSTWLLDYWLGFEPHLNFILVCISPQQMLANVMVSETDNISVEMVMSTWQAYHQELLRFHLRNPQRSLLVDFNECVSYPENLIERCIEQWKLPLTTSFDAIQFEIAYDSLAIYLAHQLCQDYPQVTSLQHELAATLTRLGEIDQASKTTALGSAQIIADYRALCDRSAELRQIQAVEEELAKLKISFEETLASYAQKQKDSEDVLNEATREIETLLQKLRQTQEELEVSFLKQESLQARIDSLTQTNLTLKAEQETLLQEKSAVVAQQEALKQEVAALSKARHEQNALANQRQVQIEVLKQERVSYANQIAERQARIDSLTQANVALKAEQEALLQEKSAITAQQETLKQEVAVLSKIRDEQSALANQRQTQIEALKQERVSYANQIAERQARIDSLTQANVALKAEQEALLQEKSAMVAQQEALKQEVAALSKVRDEQSALANQRQTQIEVLKQEHVSYANQIAERQARIASLTQANAALKAEQEALLQEKSAMVAQQEALKQEVAALSKVRDEQSALANQRQTQIEVLKQEHVSYVNQIAERQARIDSLTQANAALKTEREALLQEKTAIAAQQEALKQEVAALSKVRDEQSALANQRQTQIEVLVQEHARHARERQAQIDSLTQANIVLKTDSETLLQEKSVLAAQHEALKQEVTALNNIRDEQARNLAECQAKLEYLNKTQAENSELLLLELHQAHLESEQYFQQQQETLTRLHAAKARWQRLLQRNPTYLDYETIEILPATHGEDDAITWQLINFSTAERQFPILEFETPLEQGMVGMIFTRLIEDNSHFTRWPASANQQNELILMPVGERTTSQKFIETLFELTTSDWNLIQALTALLIEKLASPEFLKKYTDIQAEAFRDGLEKFMQILKKFPPTVRYDQVQLKSEHAIPGYEHL
;
A
#
# COMPACT_ATOMS: atom_id res chain seq x y z
N MET A 1 40.36 55.24 1.00
CA MET A 1 40.28 53.77 1.00
C MET A 1 41.06 53.27 -0.21
N LYS A 2 41.77 52.13 -0.14
CA LYS A 2 42.42 51.56 -1.32
C LYS A 2 41.76 50.23 -1.67
N SER A 3 41.49 50.03 -2.95
CA SER A 3 40.79 48.86 -3.45
C SER A 3 41.57 48.23 -4.60
N ILE A 4 41.49 46.91 -4.75
CA ILE A 4 42.09 46.18 -5.87
C ILE A 4 41.00 45.36 -6.58
N CYS A 5 40.92 45.49 -7.90
CA CYS A 5 40.15 44.61 -8.77
C CYS A 5 41.11 43.67 -9.51
N ILE A 6 40.92 42.36 -9.35
CA ILE A 6 41.75 41.32 -9.99
C ILE A 6 40.89 40.61 -11.04
N THR A 7 41.33 40.64 -12.30
CA THR A 7 40.52 40.08 -13.41
C THR A 7 41.39 39.64 -14.59
N GLY A 8 40.79 38.97 -15.57
CA GLY A 8 41.42 38.61 -16.86
C GLY A 8 41.62 37.11 -17.10
N ALA A 9 42.16 36.39 -16.11
CA ALA A 9 42.34 34.94 -16.17
C ALA A 9 41.02 34.20 -15.89
N VAL A 10 41.04 32.87 -16.00
CA VAL A 10 39.90 32.03 -15.58
C VAL A 10 39.65 32.17 -14.07
N GLN A 11 38.40 31.97 -13.63
CA GLN A 11 37.99 32.28 -12.27
C GLN A 11 38.79 31.49 -11.20
N SER A 12 39.20 30.26 -11.48
CA SER A 12 40.08 29.47 -10.60
C SER A 12 41.44 30.14 -10.36
N ASP A 13 42.04 30.65 -11.43
CA ASP A 13 43.38 31.24 -11.43
C ASP A 13 43.35 32.61 -10.73
N LEU A 14 42.29 33.39 -10.96
CA LEU A 14 42.06 34.65 -10.28
C LEU A 14 41.88 34.49 -8.76
N GLN A 15 41.27 33.38 -8.32
CA GLN A 15 41.15 33.10 -6.89
C GLN A 15 42.51 32.83 -6.24
N ILE A 16 43.42 32.15 -6.93
CA ILE A 16 44.79 31.91 -6.46
C ILE A 16 45.53 33.25 -6.28
N VAL A 17 45.47 34.13 -7.29
CA VAL A 17 46.09 35.48 -7.21
C VAL A 17 45.43 36.33 -6.11
N GLY A 18 44.11 36.25 -5.96
CA GLY A 18 43.38 36.89 -4.87
C GLY A 18 43.85 36.41 -3.49
N ASN A 19 44.07 35.09 -3.33
CA ASN A 19 44.54 34.48 -2.09
C ASN A 19 45.96 34.95 -1.70
N ILE A 20 46.86 35.10 -2.68
CA ILE A 20 48.20 35.68 -2.47
C ILE A 20 48.07 37.07 -1.83
N LEU A 21 47.21 37.92 -2.39
CA LEU A 21 47.00 39.27 -1.86
C LEU A 21 46.25 39.28 -0.53
N HIS A 22 45.35 38.33 -0.30
CA HIS A 22 44.68 38.16 1.00
C HIS A 22 45.66 37.82 2.12
N GLN A 23 46.62 36.93 1.86
CA GLN A 23 47.70 36.62 2.80
C GLN A 23 48.59 37.84 3.06
N ALA A 24 48.83 38.67 2.05
CA ALA A 24 49.55 39.94 2.17
C ALA A 24 48.77 41.04 2.91
N GLY A 25 47.54 40.77 3.39
CA GLY A 25 46.74 41.70 4.20
C GLY A 25 45.58 42.38 3.49
N MET A 26 45.29 42.06 2.22
CA MET A 26 44.08 42.49 1.53
C MET A 26 42.85 41.83 2.15
N LYS A 27 41.81 42.59 2.52
CA LYS A 27 40.54 41.99 2.97
C LYS A 27 39.66 41.58 1.78
N SER A 28 38.91 40.49 1.94
CA SER A 28 37.87 40.08 0.99
C SER A 28 36.71 41.08 0.99
N SER A 29 36.04 41.19 -0.16
CA SER A 29 34.84 42.00 -0.31
C SER A 29 33.72 41.53 0.62
N LYS A 30 33.16 42.44 1.39
CA LYS A 30 31.91 42.25 2.15
C LYS A 30 30.68 42.46 1.25
N PRO A 31 29.55 41.80 1.55
CA PRO A 31 28.29 42.03 0.84
C PRO A 31 27.73 43.44 1.10
N ALA A 32 26.73 43.83 0.29
CA ALA A 32 26.08 45.12 0.37
C ALA A 32 25.50 45.39 1.76
N LYS A 33 25.61 46.64 2.24
CA LYS A 33 25.22 47.01 3.61
C LYS A 33 23.71 46.82 3.90
N ASN A 34 22.87 47.04 2.89
CA ASN A 34 21.41 47.00 3.03
C ASN A 34 20.82 45.61 2.72
N ASP A 35 21.57 44.77 2.00
CA ASP A 35 21.18 43.41 1.63
C ASP A 35 22.39 42.48 1.67
N ASN A 36 22.47 41.65 2.71
CA ASN A 36 23.59 40.71 2.90
C ASN A 36 23.62 39.59 1.85
N SER A 37 22.59 39.45 1.01
CA SER A 37 22.55 38.45 -0.05
C SER A 37 23.33 38.87 -1.31
N VAL A 38 23.57 40.18 -1.49
CA VAL A 38 24.25 40.71 -2.68
C VAL A 38 25.71 40.99 -2.37
N ASP A 39 26.59 40.11 -2.84
CA ASP A 39 28.03 40.35 -2.85
C ASP A 39 28.52 40.84 -4.22
N ILE A 40 29.81 41.18 -4.31
CA ILE A 40 30.41 41.70 -5.53
C ILE A 40 30.35 40.68 -6.67
N ARG A 41 30.37 39.36 -6.40
CA ARG A 41 30.32 38.32 -7.44
C ARG A 41 28.91 38.20 -8.01
N LEU A 42 27.90 38.12 -7.14
CA LEU A 42 26.50 38.10 -7.54
C LEU A 42 26.13 39.37 -8.32
N TRP A 43 26.66 40.52 -7.92
CA TRP A 43 26.49 41.77 -8.65
C TRP A 43 27.04 41.67 -10.08
N HIS A 44 28.25 41.13 -10.26
CA HIS A 44 28.83 40.94 -11.59
C HIS A 44 28.02 39.95 -12.45
N GLU A 45 27.60 38.82 -11.87
CA GLU A 45 26.81 37.79 -12.55
C GLU A 45 25.47 38.35 -13.06
N GLN A 46 24.76 39.12 -12.22
CA GLN A 46 23.47 39.71 -12.59
C GLN A 46 23.60 40.81 -13.66
N VAL A 47 24.61 41.67 -13.55
CA VAL A 47 24.89 42.71 -14.56
C VAL A 47 25.25 42.08 -15.90
N MET A 48 26.06 41.02 -15.88
CA MET A 48 26.45 40.32 -17.11
C MET A 48 25.29 39.55 -17.74
N THR A 49 24.45 38.87 -16.94
CA THR A 49 23.28 38.16 -17.45
C THR A 49 22.35 39.10 -18.21
N LEU A 50 22.03 40.26 -17.62
CA LEU A 50 21.20 41.28 -18.30
C LEU A 50 21.86 41.84 -19.55
N ALA A 51 23.17 42.09 -19.53
CA ALA A 51 23.90 42.56 -20.70
C ALA A 51 23.95 41.51 -21.82
N MET A 52 24.03 40.22 -21.47
CA MET A 52 23.99 39.12 -22.45
C MET A 52 22.61 38.98 -23.08
N GLU A 53 21.52 39.20 -22.33
CA GLU A 53 20.15 39.25 -22.87
C GLU A 53 19.95 40.43 -23.83
N ASP A 54 20.50 41.60 -23.52
CA ASP A 54 20.32 42.82 -24.32
C ASP A 54 21.18 42.86 -25.60
N PHE A 55 22.41 42.34 -25.55
CA PHE A 55 23.40 42.50 -26.64
C PHE A 55 23.83 41.18 -27.31
N GLY A 56 23.51 40.02 -26.74
CA GLY A 56 23.78 38.71 -27.32
C GLY A 56 25.26 38.27 -27.32
N ASN A 57 26.18 39.12 -26.84
CA ASN A 57 27.61 38.80 -26.69
C ASN A 57 28.27 39.64 -25.58
N ALA A 58 29.37 39.14 -25.02
CA ALA A 58 30.14 39.85 -23.99
C ALA A 58 30.88 41.05 -24.61
N GLN A 59 30.58 42.26 -24.13
CA GLN A 59 31.21 43.51 -24.57
C GLN A 59 31.51 44.40 -23.38
N SER A 60 32.36 45.42 -23.57
CA SER A 60 32.71 46.35 -22.49
C SER A 60 31.51 47.23 -22.10
N ILE A 61 31.19 47.24 -20.81
CA ILE A 61 30.06 47.97 -20.21
C ILE A 61 30.62 49.13 -19.40
N ALA A 62 30.33 50.36 -19.85
CA ALA A 62 30.69 51.57 -19.13
C ALA A 62 29.60 52.04 -18.14
N ASN A 63 28.33 51.72 -18.41
CA ASN A 63 27.19 52.16 -17.61
C ASN A 63 26.21 51.00 -17.40
N PRO A 64 26.29 50.26 -16.28
CA PRO A 64 25.40 49.13 -16.00
C PRO A 64 23.97 49.58 -15.64
N GLY A 65 23.77 50.86 -15.31
CA GLY A 65 22.47 51.45 -14.98
C GLY A 65 22.34 51.82 -13.50
N ARG A 66 21.41 52.73 -13.20
CA ARG A 66 21.32 53.41 -11.89
C ARG A 66 21.10 52.49 -10.70
N LEU A 67 20.36 51.39 -10.87
CA LEU A 67 20.10 50.43 -9.80
C LEU A 67 21.38 49.66 -9.43
N TRP A 68 22.14 49.22 -10.43
CA TRP A 68 23.41 48.53 -10.23
C TRP A 68 24.49 49.46 -9.67
N GLU A 69 24.49 50.73 -10.06
CA GLU A 69 25.34 51.78 -9.46
C GLU A 69 25.06 51.98 -7.96
N GLN A 70 23.78 51.94 -7.56
CA GLN A 70 23.39 52.03 -6.15
C GLN A 70 23.85 50.81 -5.35
N LEU A 71 23.66 49.60 -5.87
CA LEU A 71 24.14 48.38 -5.22
C LEU A 71 25.68 48.33 -5.13
N ALA A 72 26.38 48.76 -6.17
CA ALA A 72 27.85 48.90 -6.14
C ALA A 72 28.29 49.90 -5.06
N SER A 73 27.57 51.02 -4.92
CA SER A 73 27.83 52.00 -3.85
C SER A 73 27.65 51.39 -2.46
N ASP A 74 26.60 50.60 -2.25
CA ASP A 74 26.34 49.92 -0.98
C ASP A 74 27.44 48.90 -0.61
N ILE A 75 27.99 48.19 -1.59
CA ILE A 75 29.13 47.28 -1.40
C ILE A 75 30.38 48.07 -0.98
N PHE A 76 30.68 49.20 -1.62
CA PHE A 76 31.83 50.03 -1.26
C PHE A 76 31.68 50.64 0.15
N VAL A 77 30.48 51.07 0.52
CA VAL A 77 30.19 51.57 1.86
C VAL A 77 30.36 50.47 2.92
N ALA A 78 29.92 49.23 2.64
CA ALA A 78 30.11 48.10 3.55
C ALA A 78 31.60 47.82 3.81
N ASN A 79 32.44 48.04 2.80
CA ASN A 79 33.86 47.80 2.90
C ASN A 79 34.65 48.98 3.48
N ILE A 80 34.10 50.21 3.53
CA ILE A 80 34.81 51.49 3.79
C ILE A 80 35.81 51.51 4.98
N LYS A 81 35.58 50.66 5.99
CA LYS A 81 36.44 50.54 7.19
C LYS A 81 37.71 49.71 6.95
N SER A 82 37.79 48.95 5.87
CA SER A 82 38.96 48.16 5.50
C SER A 82 40.07 49.06 4.95
N ARG A 83 41.29 48.90 5.47
CA ARG A 83 42.47 49.70 5.04
C ARG A 83 42.81 49.45 3.57
N ILE A 84 42.73 48.18 3.18
CA ILE A 84 42.79 47.69 1.80
C ILE A 84 41.86 46.49 1.66
N TRP A 85 41.14 46.43 0.54
CA TRP A 85 40.28 45.30 0.19
C TRP A 85 40.27 45.11 -1.32
N GLY A 86 39.72 43.99 -1.77
CA GLY A 86 39.58 43.73 -3.19
C GLY A 86 38.73 42.52 -3.48
N TRP A 87 38.56 42.25 -4.76
CA TRP A 87 37.86 41.10 -5.26
C TRP A 87 38.56 40.54 -6.50
N SER A 88 38.30 39.26 -6.77
CA SER A 88 38.75 38.54 -7.95
C SER A 88 37.54 37.96 -8.69
N ASP A 89 37.30 38.49 -9.89
CA ASP A 89 36.17 38.10 -10.72
C ASP A 89 36.47 38.24 -12.21
N ILE A 90 36.19 37.22 -13.01
CA ILE A 90 36.44 37.21 -14.46
C ILE A 90 35.60 38.25 -15.21
N HIS A 91 34.36 38.48 -14.78
CA HIS A 91 33.42 39.40 -15.43
C HIS A 91 33.84 40.86 -15.25
N SER A 92 34.64 41.17 -14.23
CA SER A 92 35.20 42.51 -14.06
C SER A 92 35.97 42.99 -15.28
N THR A 93 36.47 42.09 -16.15
CA THR A 93 37.12 42.43 -17.44
C THR A 93 36.23 43.31 -18.32
N TRP A 94 34.95 42.98 -18.41
CA TRP A 94 34.00 43.72 -19.24
C TRP A 94 33.56 45.04 -18.60
N LEU A 95 33.71 45.15 -17.28
CA LEU A 95 33.28 46.30 -16.48
C LEU A 95 34.45 47.21 -16.09
N LEU A 96 35.64 47.03 -16.68
CA LEU A 96 36.84 47.81 -16.35
C LEU A 96 36.64 49.32 -16.51
N ASP A 97 36.00 49.75 -17.61
CA ASP A 97 35.76 51.17 -17.87
C ASP A 97 34.74 51.77 -16.88
N TYR A 98 33.70 51.00 -16.49
CA TYR A 98 32.79 51.38 -15.43
C TYR A 98 33.54 51.55 -14.09
N TRP A 99 34.28 50.53 -13.66
CA TRP A 99 35.00 50.54 -12.40
C TRP A 99 36.08 51.63 -12.33
N LEU A 100 36.72 51.94 -13.46
CA LEU A 100 37.70 53.02 -13.58
C LEU A 100 37.08 54.38 -13.26
N GLY A 101 35.86 54.63 -13.77
CA GLY A 101 35.09 55.85 -13.56
C GLY A 101 34.37 55.91 -12.21
N PHE A 102 33.98 54.75 -11.68
CA PHE A 102 33.23 54.63 -10.43
C PHE A 102 34.06 55.02 -9.20
N GLU A 103 35.28 54.49 -9.05
CA GLU A 103 36.13 54.81 -7.89
C GLU A 103 37.56 55.22 -8.30
N PRO A 104 38.01 56.47 -8.02
CA PRO A 104 39.33 56.97 -8.43
C PRO A 104 40.53 56.26 -7.80
N HIS A 105 40.35 55.63 -6.62
CA HIS A 105 41.41 54.96 -5.87
C HIS A 105 41.44 53.43 -6.06
N LEU A 106 40.62 52.90 -6.97
CA LEU A 106 40.64 51.50 -7.37
C LEU A 106 41.81 51.24 -8.33
N ASN A 107 42.62 50.22 -8.03
CA ASN A 107 43.70 49.75 -8.89
C ASN A 107 43.37 48.38 -9.46
N PHE A 108 43.94 48.04 -10.60
CA PHE A 108 43.57 46.87 -11.40
C PHE A 108 44.77 45.95 -11.59
N ILE A 109 44.64 44.69 -11.18
CA ILE A 109 45.61 43.64 -11.52
C ILE A 109 44.96 42.80 -12.62
N LEU A 110 45.54 42.91 -13.80
CA LEU A 110 45.08 42.25 -15.01
C LEU A 110 45.96 41.01 -15.21
N VAL A 111 45.40 39.86 -14.88
CA VAL A 111 46.10 38.58 -14.93
C VAL A 111 45.89 37.97 -16.31
N CYS A 112 46.98 37.73 -17.03
CA CYS A 112 46.97 37.07 -18.33
C CYS A 112 47.32 35.59 -18.19
N ILE A 113 46.73 34.79 -19.06
CA ILE A 113 47.06 33.38 -19.27
C ILE A 113 47.37 33.16 -20.74
N SER A 114 48.19 32.15 -21.03
CA SER A 114 48.45 31.79 -22.43
C SER A 114 47.21 31.15 -23.09
N PRO A 115 47.03 31.27 -24.41
CA PRO A 115 45.92 30.60 -25.11
C PRO A 115 46.00 29.08 -24.98
N GLN A 116 47.22 28.54 -24.86
CA GLN A 116 47.44 27.11 -24.61
C GLN A 116 46.93 26.70 -23.24
N GLN A 117 47.15 27.52 -22.21
CA GLN A 117 46.65 27.27 -20.86
C GLN A 117 45.13 27.37 -20.78
N MET A 118 44.53 28.38 -21.41
CA MET A 118 43.07 28.52 -21.43
C MET A 118 42.41 27.31 -22.09
N LEU A 119 42.91 26.87 -23.25
CA LEU A 119 42.37 25.70 -23.95
C LEU A 119 42.61 24.40 -23.16
N ALA A 120 43.78 24.23 -22.56
CA ALA A 120 44.06 23.05 -21.72
C ALA A 120 43.15 22.98 -20.49
N ASN A 121 42.87 24.12 -19.83
CA ASN A 121 41.95 24.17 -18.70
C ASN A 121 40.53 23.80 -19.11
N VAL A 122 40.05 24.32 -20.25
CA VAL A 122 38.72 23.98 -20.81
C VAL A 122 38.62 22.48 -21.13
N MET A 123 39.68 21.87 -21.68
CA MET A 123 39.74 20.42 -21.95
C MET A 123 39.61 19.55 -20.71
N VAL A 124 40.01 20.06 -19.54
CA VAL A 124 39.94 19.31 -18.27
C VAL A 124 38.61 19.57 -17.55
N SER A 125 38.07 20.79 -17.65
CA SER A 125 36.88 21.19 -16.90
C SER A 125 35.54 20.91 -17.59
N GLU A 126 35.49 20.94 -18.92
CA GLU A 126 34.24 20.75 -19.68
C GLU A 126 34.07 19.31 -20.20
N THR A 127 32.87 18.76 -20.07
CA THR A 127 32.53 17.39 -20.51
C THR A 127 31.91 17.31 -21.90
N ASP A 128 31.58 18.46 -22.50
CA ASP A 128 30.85 18.57 -23.76
C ASP A 128 31.78 18.83 -24.96
N ASN A 129 31.20 18.99 -26.15
CA ASN A 129 31.97 19.21 -27.39
C ASN A 129 32.65 20.59 -27.40
N ILE A 130 33.94 20.61 -27.07
CA ILE A 130 34.75 21.84 -26.99
C ILE A 130 35.00 22.41 -28.40
N SER A 131 34.51 23.62 -28.65
CA SER A 131 34.84 24.37 -29.87
C SER A 131 36.12 25.18 -29.68
N VAL A 132 37.23 24.73 -30.27
CA VAL A 132 38.52 25.42 -30.23
C VAL A 132 38.40 26.86 -30.75
N GLU A 133 37.62 27.08 -31.82
CA GLU A 133 37.39 28.42 -32.39
C GLU A 133 36.70 29.36 -31.40
N MET A 134 35.70 28.85 -30.65
CA MET A 134 35.02 29.63 -29.62
C MET A 134 35.95 29.95 -28.45
N VAL A 135 36.77 28.99 -28.00
CA VAL A 135 37.75 29.22 -26.93
C VAL A 135 38.79 30.26 -27.36
N MET A 136 39.31 30.15 -28.59
CA MET A 136 40.30 31.09 -29.12
C MET A 136 39.75 32.51 -29.30
N SER A 137 38.54 32.64 -29.84
CA SER A 137 37.87 33.94 -29.96
C SER A 137 37.56 34.55 -28.60
N THR A 138 37.17 33.73 -27.63
CA THR A 138 36.95 34.17 -26.24
C THR A 138 38.27 34.63 -25.61
N TRP A 139 39.34 33.82 -25.67
CA TRP A 139 40.65 34.20 -25.16
C TRP A 139 41.12 35.53 -25.76
N GLN A 140 40.98 35.67 -27.09
CA GLN A 140 41.32 36.88 -27.81
C GLN A 140 40.53 38.08 -27.31
N ALA A 141 39.21 37.97 -27.21
CA ALA A 141 38.35 39.08 -26.79
C ALA A 141 38.69 39.57 -25.36
N TYR A 142 38.85 38.64 -24.40
CA TYR A 142 39.24 38.98 -23.03
C TYR A 142 40.61 39.68 -23.01
N HIS A 143 41.63 39.08 -23.62
CA HIS A 143 42.99 39.61 -23.50
C HIS A 143 43.22 40.87 -24.34
N GLN A 144 42.46 41.09 -25.42
CA GLN A 144 42.43 42.37 -26.14
C GLN A 144 41.88 43.49 -25.24
N GLU A 145 40.82 43.23 -24.47
CA GLU A 145 40.27 44.23 -23.54
C GLU A 145 41.22 44.53 -22.39
N LEU A 146 41.88 43.53 -21.81
CA LEU A 146 42.91 43.74 -20.79
C LEU A 146 44.05 44.63 -21.32
N LEU A 147 44.56 44.30 -22.51
CA LEU A 147 45.64 45.06 -23.13
C LEU A 147 45.20 46.49 -23.46
N ARG A 148 44.01 46.66 -24.06
CA ARG A 148 43.42 47.98 -24.36
C ARG A 148 43.32 48.82 -23.09
N PHE A 149 42.78 48.26 -22.02
CA PHE A 149 42.59 48.98 -20.76
C PHE A 149 43.93 49.33 -20.12
N HIS A 150 44.90 48.40 -20.12
CA HIS A 150 46.22 48.63 -19.56
C HIS A 150 46.97 49.76 -20.26
N LEU A 151 47.01 49.73 -21.60
CA LEU A 151 47.72 50.73 -22.40
C LEU A 151 47.14 52.15 -22.21
N ARG A 152 45.84 52.27 -21.91
CA ARG A 152 45.20 53.55 -21.61
C ARG A 152 45.37 54.00 -20.16
N ASN A 153 45.55 53.06 -19.24
CA ASN A 153 45.56 53.31 -17.79
C ASN A 153 46.78 52.69 -17.07
N PRO A 154 48.03 52.89 -17.54
CA PRO A 154 49.21 52.18 -16.99
C PRO A 154 49.55 52.59 -15.55
N GLN A 155 49.11 53.77 -15.11
CA GLN A 155 49.32 54.24 -13.73
C GLN A 155 48.46 53.48 -12.71
N ARG A 156 47.28 53.01 -13.11
CA ARG A 156 46.27 52.37 -12.23
C ARG A 156 46.11 50.88 -12.50
N SER A 157 46.84 50.33 -13.47
CA SER A 157 46.74 48.92 -13.84
C SER A 157 48.12 48.26 -13.90
N LEU A 158 48.15 46.98 -13.59
CA LEU A 158 49.32 46.12 -13.66
C LEU A 158 48.94 44.90 -14.50
N LEU A 159 49.61 44.68 -15.62
CA LEU A 159 49.41 43.51 -16.49
C LEU A 159 50.48 42.47 -16.15
N VAL A 160 50.05 41.28 -15.68
CA VAL A 160 50.94 40.24 -15.14
C VAL A 160 50.58 38.85 -15.65
N ASP A 161 51.56 37.96 -15.77
CA ASP A 161 51.34 36.57 -16.14
C ASP A 161 50.92 35.76 -14.92
N PHE A 162 49.92 34.91 -15.06
CA PHE A 162 49.46 34.04 -13.98
C PHE A 162 50.58 33.16 -13.40
N ASN A 163 51.40 32.54 -14.25
CA ASN A 163 52.45 31.63 -13.79
C ASN A 163 53.55 32.38 -13.04
N GLU A 164 53.88 33.60 -13.46
CA GLU A 164 54.81 34.46 -12.74
C GLU A 164 54.24 34.92 -11.39
N CYS A 165 52.94 35.21 -11.30
CA CYS A 165 52.29 35.56 -10.02
C CYS A 165 52.39 34.42 -9.00
N VAL A 166 52.23 33.18 -9.46
CA VAL A 166 52.27 32.00 -8.60
C VAL A 166 53.70 31.59 -8.26
N SER A 167 54.63 31.73 -9.20
CA SER A 167 56.04 31.38 -8.99
C SER A 167 56.78 32.43 -8.15
N TYR A 168 56.38 33.70 -8.24
CA TYR A 168 57.02 34.84 -7.58
C TYR A 168 55.99 35.74 -6.87
N PRO A 169 55.26 35.23 -5.87
CA PRO A 169 54.17 35.97 -5.20
C PRO A 169 54.67 37.19 -4.41
N GLU A 170 55.87 37.11 -3.81
CA GLU A 170 56.49 38.22 -3.08
C GLU A 170 56.75 39.42 -4.02
N ASN A 171 57.27 39.14 -5.22
CA ASN A 171 57.59 40.18 -6.20
C ASN A 171 56.33 40.88 -6.74
N LEU A 172 55.20 40.15 -6.87
CA LEU A 172 53.91 40.76 -7.19
C LEU A 172 53.48 41.77 -6.12
N ILE A 173 53.63 41.39 -4.85
CA ILE A 173 53.24 42.23 -3.71
C ILE A 173 54.14 43.45 -3.60
N GLU A 174 55.46 43.27 -3.75
CA GLU A 174 56.41 44.38 -3.76
C GLU A 174 56.07 45.40 -4.86
N ARG A 175 55.78 44.94 -6.08
CA ARG A 175 55.35 45.82 -7.18
C ARG A 175 54.06 46.58 -6.85
N CYS A 176 53.08 45.91 -6.23
CA CYS A 176 51.85 46.57 -5.77
C CYS A 176 52.11 47.63 -4.69
N ILE A 177 53.04 47.37 -3.77
CA ILE A 177 53.45 48.32 -2.72
C ILE A 177 54.17 49.51 -3.33
N GLU A 178 55.13 49.29 -4.24
CA GLU A 178 55.92 50.35 -4.86
C GLU A 178 55.07 51.26 -5.76
N GLN A 179 54.28 50.67 -6.65
CA GLN A 179 53.52 51.41 -7.67
C GLN A 179 52.34 52.18 -7.07
N TRP A 180 51.63 51.59 -6.10
CA TRP A 180 50.37 52.16 -5.57
C TRP A 180 50.41 52.52 -4.09
N LYS A 181 51.57 52.37 -3.42
CA LYS A 181 51.78 52.65 -1.99
C LYS A 181 50.80 51.89 -1.10
N LEU A 182 50.48 50.63 -1.45
CA LEU A 182 49.47 49.83 -0.76
C LEU A 182 49.99 49.33 0.60
N PRO A 183 49.16 49.26 1.64
CA PRO A 183 49.54 48.76 2.96
C PRO A 183 49.49 47.22 3.01
N LEU A 184 50.27 46.56 2.16
CA LEU A 184 50.44 45.11 2.11
C LEU A 184 51.74 44.68 2.82
N THR A 185 51.83 43.42 3.22
CA THR A 185 52.99 42.83 3.91
C THR A 185 53.60 41.73 3.05
N THR A 186 54.92 41.71 2.90
CA THR A 186 55.66 40.71 2.09
C THR A 186 55.98 39.43 2.86
N SER A 187 55.72 39.38 4.17
CA SER A 187 55.96 38.21 5.03
C SER A 187 54.68 37.40 5.22
N PHE A 188 54.56 36.27 4.54
CA PHE A 188 53.48 35.28 4.70
C PHE A 188 54.05 33.86 4.54
N ASP A 189 53.45 32.87 5.21
CA ASP A 189 53.88 31.47 5.11
C ASP A 189 53.78 31.03 3.64
N ALA A 190 54.92 30.68 3.03
CA ALA A 190 54.99 30.30 1.63
C ALA A 190 54.22 28.98 1.40
N ILE A 191 52.92 29.07 1.15
CA ILE A 191 52.15 27.96 0.61
C ILE A 191 52.70 27.71 -0.80
N GLN A 192 53.24 26.51 -1.03
CA GLN A 192 53.53 26.06 -2.38
C GLN A 192 52.20 25.89 -3.11
N PHE A 193 51.87 26.88 -3.94
CA PHE A 193 50.77 26.75 -4.89
C PHE A 193 51.24 25.83 -6.02
N GLU A 194 51.09 24.51 -5.84
CA GLU A 194 51.33 23.54 -6.91
C GLU A 194 50.25 23.66 -7.97
N ILE A 195 50.60 24.21 -9.13
CA ILE A 195 49.74 24.13 -10.32
C ILE A 195 50.10 22.84 -11.04
N ALA A 196 49.27 21.81 -10.88
CA ALA A 196 49.35 20.59 -11.67
C ALA A 196 48.61 20.83 -12.98
N TYR A 197 49.36 21.14 -14.04
CA TYR A 197 48.79 21.13 -15.38
C TYR A 197 48.79 19.72 -15.96
N ASP A 198 47.71 19.35 -16.67
CA ASP A 198 47.71 18.13 -17.48
C ASP A 198 48.65 18.32 -18.67
N SER A 199 49.79 17.67 -18.55
CA SER A 199 50.83 17.48 -19.55
C SER A 199 50.31 17.18 -20.96
N LEU A 200 49.31 16.28 -21.09
CA LEU A 200 48.74 15.90 -22.38
C LEU A 200 47.83 17.01 -22.92
N ALA A 201 46.99 17.60 -22.06
CA ALA A 201 46.10 18.69 -22.43
C ALA A 201 46.88 19.93 -22.91
N ILE A 202 47.96 20.30 -22.21
CA ILE A 202 48.86 21.39 -22.64
C ILE A 202 49.49 21.10 -23.99
N TYR A 203 49.95 19.86 -24.23
CA TYR A 203 50.55 19.49 -25.50
C TYR A 203 49.55 19.60 -26.66
N LEU A 204 48.34 19.07 -26.48
CA LEU A 204 47.27 19.16 -27.48
C LEU A 204 46.86 20.61 -27.73
N ALA A 205 46.69 21.40 -26.66
CA ALA A 205 46.37 22.81 -26.76
C ALA A 205 47.46 23.59 -27.51
N HIS A 206 48.74 23.26 -27.29
CA HIS A 206 49.85 23.87 -28.02
C HIS A 206 49.76 23.59 -29.53
N GLN A 207 49.43 22.37 -29.94
CA GLN A 207 49.26 22.04 -31.37
C GLN A 207 48.06 22.78 -31.97
N LEU A 208 46.91 22.76 -31.30
CA LEU A 208 45.68 23.35 -31.81
C LEU A 208 45.72 24.89 -31.90
N CYS A 209 46.47 25.55 -31.02
CA CYS A 209 46.63 27.01 -31.07
C CYS A 209 47.45 27.49 -32.28
N GLN A 210 48.25 26.62 -32.92
CA GLN A 210 49.09 27.01 -34.07
C GLN A 210 48.26 27.42 -35.29
N ASP A 211 47.04 26.92 -35.41
CA ASP A 211 46.12 27.23 -36.51
C ASP A 211 45.50 28.64 -36.41
N TYR A 212 45.76 29.36 -35.31
CA TYR A 212 45.21 30.69 -35.03
C TYR A 212 46.32 31.77 -34.97
N PRO A 213 46.79 32.27 -36.13
CA PRO A 213 47.90 33.23 -36.18
C PRO A 213 47.58 34.58 -35.52
N GLN A 214 46.30 35.00 -35.52
CA GLN A 214 45.86 36.24 -34.87
C GLN A 214 46.02 36.17 -33.34
N VAL A 215 45.68 35.03 -32.75
CA VAL A 215 45.85 34.73 -31.32
C VAL A 215 47.34 34.72 -30.95
N THR A 216 48.16 34.08 -31.78
CA THR A 216 49.62 34.05 -31.58
C THR A 216 50.23 35.46 -31.65
N SER A 217 49.77 36.31 -32.56
CA SER A 217 50.22 37.71 -32.66
C SER A 217 49.90 38.49 -31.39
N LEU A 218 48.66 38.38 -30.88
CA LEU A 218 48.25 39.05 -29.64
C LEU A 218 49.02 38.51 -28.43
N GLN A 219 49.28 37.21 -28.37
CA GLN A 219 50.08 36.59 -27.30
C GLN A 219 51.49 37.19 -27.25
N HIS A 220 52.14 37.42 -28.39
CA HIS A 220 53.45 38.08 -28.42
C HIS A 220 53.37 39.55 -27.99
N GLU A 221 52.31 40.28 -28.35
CA GLU A 221 52.09 41.67 -27.92
C GLU A 221 51.88 41.76 -26.40
N LEU A 222 51.08 40.86 -25.83
CA LEU A 222 50.92 40.71 -24.38
C LEU A 222 52.27 40.38 -23.74
N ALA A 223 53.00 39.39 -24.25
CA ALA A 223 54.30 38.97 -23.69
C ALA A 223 55.34 40.11 -23.64
N ALA A 224 55.26 41.06 -24.57
CA ALA A 224 56.11 42.25 -24.61
C ALA A 224 55.66 43.38 -23.66
N THR A 225 54.39 43.41 -23.28
CA THR A 225 53.79 44.44 -22.41
C THR A 225 53.65 44.01 -20.95
N LEU A 226 53.73 42.71 -20.66
CA LEU A 226 53.66 42.15 -19.31
C LEU A 226 54.74 42.72 -18.39
N THR A 227 54.33 43.01 -17.14
CA THR A 227 55.25 43.36 -16.06
C THR A 227 55.93 42.10 -15.55
N ARG A 228 57.24 42.02 -15.71
CA ARG A 228 58.04 40.87 -15.26
C ARG A 228 58.22 40.88 -13.75
N LEU A 229 57.90 39.75 -13.13
CA LEU A 229 58.04 39.53 -11.69
C LEU A 229 59.30 38.73 -11.35
N GLY A 230 59.83 37.89 -12.26
CA GLY A 230 61.08 37.14 -12.07
C GLY A 230 62.28 37.68 -12.86
N GLU A 231 63.50 37.29 -12.50
CA GLU A 231 64.68 37.48 -13.36
C GLU A 231 64.58 36.59 -14.60
N ILE A 232 65.03 37.08 -15.76
CA ILE A 232 65.12 36.29 -16.99
C ILE A 232 66.27 35.30 -16.82
N ASP A 233 66.04 34.23 -16.08
CA ASP A 233 66.89 33.07 -16.18
C ASP A 233 66.57 32.44 -17.55
N GLN A 234 67.56 32.42 -18.45
CA GLN A 234 67.48 31.78 -19.78
C GLN A 234 67.36 30.25 -19.70
N ALA A 235 66.72 29.76 -18.65
CA ALA A 235 66.14 28.44 -18.55
C ALA A 235 64.62 28.62 -18.46
N SER A 236 64.02 29.17 -19.51
CA SER A 236 62.67 28.74 -19.87
C SER A 236 62.72 27.23 -20.02
N LYS A 237 62.48 26.52 -18.91
CA LYS A 237 61.76 25.27 -18.95
C LYS A 237 60.35 25.61 -19.47
N THR A 238 60.25 26.01 -20.74
CA THR A 238 59.36 25.26 -21.61
C THR A 238 59.80 23.82 -21.40
N THR A 239 59.18 23.15 -20.44
CA THR A 239 59.20 21.71 -20.32
C THR A 239 58.68 21.26 -21.68
N ALA A 240 59.59 21.07 -22.63
CA ALA A 240 59.32 20.28 -23.81
C ALA A 240 58.96 18.94 -23.20
N LEU A 241 57.66 18.73 -23.02
CA LEU A 241 57.09 17.52 -22.49
C LEU A 241 57.77 16.38 -23.22
N GLY A 242 58.60 15.62 -22.50
CA GLY A 242 59.33 14.53 -23.09
C GLY A 242 58.29 13.62 -23.74
N SER A 243 58.50 13.23 -25.00
CA SER A 243 57.57 12.36 -25.71
C SER A 243 57.20 11.11 -24.90
N ALA A 244 58.11 10.65 -24.04
CA ALA A 244 57.88 9.58 -23.06
C ALA A 244 56.78 9.90 -22.02
N GLN A 245 56.70 11.12 -21.49
CA GLN A 245 55.68 11.53 -20.52
C GLN A 245 54.31 11.61 -21.19
N ILE A 246 54.22 12.21 -22.37
CA ILE A 246 52.97 12.28 -23.16
C ILE A 246 52.43 10.88 -23.47
N ILE A 247 53.32 9.94 -23.85
CA ILE A 247 52.94 8.55 -24.11
C ILE A 247 52.46 7.85 -22.82
N ALA A 248 53.08 8.14 -21.68
CA ALA A 248 52.66 7.58 -20.39
C ALA A 248 51.27 8.09 -19.98
N ASP A 249 51.03 9.40 -20.10
CA ASP A 249 49.75 10.02 -19.75
C ASP A 249 48.62 9.56 -20.69
N TYR A 250 48.89 9.42 -21.99
CA TYR A 250 47.94 8.84 -22.95
C TYR A 250 47.59 7.38 -22.63
N ARG A 251 48.58 6.56 -22.22
CA ARG A 251 48.33 5.18 -21.81
C ARG A 251 47.48 5.10 -20.55
N ALA A 252 47.77 5.93 -19.55
CA ALA A 252 46.96 6.02 -18.33
C ALA A 252 45.50 6.40 -18.64
N LEU A 253 45.27 7.28 -19.62
CA LEU A 253 43.92 7.63 -20.08
C LEU A 253 43.23 6.45 -20.78
N CYS A 254 43.95 5.70 -21.63
CA CYS A 254 43.44 4.48 -22.25
C CYS A 254 43.03 3.44 -21.19
N ASP A 255 43.88 3.22 -20.19
CA ASP A 255 43.62 2.26 -19.12
C ASP A 255 42.39 2.67 -18.30
N ARG A 256 42.30 3.95 -17.90
CA ARG A 256 41.14 4.49 -17.17
C ARG A 256 39.85 4.43 -17.98
N SER A 257 39.93 4.63 -19.31
CA SER A 257 38.77 4.47 -20.19
C SER A 257 38.31 3.01 -20.27
N ALA A 258 39.23 2.05 -20.19
CA ALA A 258 38.90 0.63 -20.16
C ALA A 258 38.26 0.24 -18.82
N GLU A 259 38.76 0.76 -17.70
CA GLU A 259 38.16 0.60 -16.37
C GLU A 259 36.73 1.16 -16.32
N LEU A 260 36.50 2.37 -16.86
CA LEU A 260 35.16 2.96 -16.91
C LEU A 260 34.17 2.12 -17.71
N ARG A 261 34.60 1.52 -18.84
CA ARG A 261 33.75 0.59 -19.59
C ARG A 261 33.42 -0.67 -18.81
N GLN A 262 34.37 -1.18 -18.00
CA GLN A 262 34.10 -2.32 -17.13
C GLN A 262 33.10 -1.96 -16.04
N ILE A 263 33.22 -0.76 -15.44
CA ILE A 263 32.27 -0.26 -14.44
C ILE A 263 30.87 -0.12 -15.06
N GLN A 264 30.75 0.51 -16.23
CA GLN A 264 29.47 0.64 -16.94
C GLN A 264 28.84 -0.72 -17.27
N ALA A 265 29.64 -1.70 -17.68
CA ALA A 265 29.14 -3.06 -17.92
C ALA A 265 28.61 -3.71 -16.63
N VAL A 266 29.26 -3.49 -15.49
CA VAL A 266 28.79 -3.98 -14.18
C VAL A 266 27.50 -3.24 -13.76
N GLU A 267 27.40 -1.94 -13.99
CA GLU A 267 26.19 -1.16 -13.70
C GLU A 267 24.99 -1.60 -14.55
N GLU A 268 25.20 -1.92 -15.84
CA GLU A 268 24.15 -2.49 -16.69
C GLU A 268 23.69 -3.87 -16.20
N GLU A 269 24.62 -4.73 -15.76
CA GLU A 269 24.28 -6.03 -15.16
C GLU A 269 23.51 -5.86 -13.84
N LEU A 270 23.91 -4.89 -12.99
CA LEU A 270 23.16 -4.55 -11.78
C LEU A 270 21.76 -4.01 -12.09
N ALA A 271 21.61 -3.20 -13.14
CA ALA A 271 20.31 -2.71 -13.59
C ALA A 271 19.40 -3.85 -14.06
N LYS A 272 19.93 -4.79 -14.86
CA LYS A 272 19.19 -6.00 -15.27
C LYS A 272 18.79 -6.85 -14.07
N LEU A 273 19.70 -7.06 -13.12
CA LEU A 273 19.42 -7.83 -11.91
C LEU A 273 18.34 -7.15 -11.07
N LYS A 274 18.37 -5.82 -10.95
CA LYS A 274 17.36 -5.05 -10.23
C LYS A 274 15.97 -5.17 -10.86
N ILE A 275 15.88 -5.09 -12.19
CA ILE A 275 14.61 -5.30 -12.91
C ILE A 275 14.09 -6.71 -12.64
N SER A 276 14.94 -7.74 -12.72
CA SER A 276 14.53 -9.12 -12.41
C SER A 276 14.07 -9.31 -10.96
N PHE A 277 14.66 -8.57 -10.01
CA PHE A 277 14.27 -8.59 -8.62
C PHE A 277 12.91 -7.89 -8.39
N GLU A 278 12.66 -6.79 -9.09
CA GLU A 278 11.36 -6.10 -9.05
C GLU A 278 10.24 -6.94 -9.68
N GLU A 279 10.52 -7.64 -10.79
CA GLU A 279 9.58 -8.58 -11.42
C GLU A 279 9.25 -9.76 -10.51
N THR A 280 10.25 -10.33 -9.82
CA THR A 280 10.04 -11.41 -8.86
C THR A 280 9.26 -10.93 -7.63
N LEU A 281 9.54 -9.73 -7.11
CA LEU A 281 8.73 -9.12 -6.04
C LEU A 281 7.28 -8.89 -6.45
N ALA A 282 7.04 -8.42 -7.68
CA ALA A 282 5.69 -8.23 -8.21
C ALA A 282 4.93 -9.57 -8.34
N SER A 283 5.61 -10.62 -8.80
CA SER A 283 5.09 -11.99 -8.84
C SER A 283 4.73 -12.52 -7.44
N TYR A 284 5.59 -12.31 -6.45
CA TYR A 284 5.31 -12.69 -5.05
C TYR A 284 4.14 -11.90 -4.45
N ALA A 285 4.07 -10.60 -4.69
CA ALA A 285 2.96 -9.77 -4.23
C ALA A 285 1.62 -10.21 -4.85
N GLN A 286 1.63 -10.58 -6.14
CA GLN A 286 0.44 -11.12 -6.79
C GLN A 286 0.01 -12.46 -6.19
N LYS A 287 0.95 -13.39 -5.98
CA LYS A 287 0.65 -14.68 -5.32
C LYS A 287 0.12 -14.51 -3.90
N GLN A 288 0.65 -13.54 -3.15
CA GLN A 288 0.17 -13.23 -1.80
C GLN A 288 -1.26 -12.72 -1.85
N LYS A 289 -1.58 -11.82 -2.80
CA LYS A 289 -2.93 -11.32 -3.01
C LYS A 289 -3.91 -12.42 -3.41
N ASP A 290 -3.51 -13.29 -4.33
CA ASP A 290 -4.33 -14.43 -4.76
C ASP A 290 -4.60 -15.38 -3.56
N SER A 291 -3.61 -15.61 -2.69
CA SER A 291 -3.78 -16.39 -1.46
C SER A 291 -4.68 -15.71 -0.44
N GLU A 292 -4.62 -14.39 -0.33
CA GLU A 292 -5.48 -13.60 0.56
C GLU A 292 -6.93 -13.60 0.07
N ASP A 293 -7.15 -13.52 -1.25
CA ASP A 293 -8.47 -13.65 -1.86
C ASP A 293 -9.07 -15.04 -1.64
N VAL A 294 -8.26 -16.11 -1.76
CA VAL A 294 -8.69 -17.49 -1.43
C VAL A 294 -9.05 -17.62 0.05
N LEU A 295 -8.27 -17.02 0.96
CA LEU A 295 -8.55 -17.05 2.39
C LEU A 295 -9.83 -16.28 2.73
N ASN A 296 -10.05 -15.13 2.10
CA ASN A 296 -11.24 -14.32 2.27
C ASN A 296 -12.49 -15.06 1.78
N GLU A 297 -12.40 -15.78 0.66
CA GLU A 297 -13.51 -16.59 0.15
C GLU A 297 -13.80 -17.78 1.08
N ALA A 298 -12.77 -18.48 1.56
CA ALA A 298 -12.95 -19.54 2.57
C ALA A 298 -13.57 -18.99 3.87
N THR A 299 -13.21 -17.77 4.29
CA THR A 299 -13.79 -17.13 5.47
C THR A 299 -15.29 -16.80 5.26
N ARG A 300 -15.67 -16.33 4.07
CA ARG A 300 -17.08 -16.13 3.70
C ARG A 300 -17.87 -17.44 3.64
N GLU A 301 -17.27 -18.51 3.14
CA GLU A 301 -17.87 -19.85 3.18
C GLU A 301 -18.09 -20.32 4.62
N ILE A 302 -17.13 -20.10 5.52
CA ILE A 302 -17.28 -20.42 6.94
C ILE A 302 -18.40 -19.59 7.58
N GLU A 303 -18.48 -18.28 7.32
CA GLU A 303 -19.56 -17.43 7.85
C GLU A 303 -20.94 -17.88 7.37
N THR A 304 -21.07 -18.21 6.08
CA THR A 304 -22.34 -18.71 5.52
C THR A 304 -22.70 -20.09 6.09
N LEU A 305 -21.73 -20.97 6.32
CA LEU A 305 -21.96 -22.24 7.00
C LEU A 305 -22.38 -22.04 8.47
N LEU A 306 -21.77 -21.10 9.20
CA LEU A 306 -22.16 -20.76 10.57
C LEU A 306 -23.57 -20.15 10.63
N GLN A 307 -23.95 -19.35 9.63
CA GLN A 307 -25.31 -18.82 9.53
C GLN A 307 -26.33 -19.93 9.26
N LYS A 308 -26.04 -20.85 8.34
CA LYS A 308 -26.86 -22.06 8.11
C LYS A 308 -26.97 -22.90 9.37
N LEU A 309 -25.87 -23.10 10.11
CA LEU A 309 -25.87 -23.86 11.37
C LEU A 309 -26.80 -23.20 12.40
N ARG A 310 -26.69 -21.88 12.60
CA ARG A 310 -27.58 -21.13 13.51
C ARG A 310 -29.04 -21.26 13.12
N GLN A 311 -29.35 -21.13 11.83
CA GLN A 311 -30.70 -21.28 11.33
C GLN A 311 -31.24 -22.69 11.58
N THR A 312 -30.43 -23.73 11.34
CA THR A 312 -30.82 -25.11 11.65
C THR A 312 -31.00 -25.36 13.15
N GLN A 313 -30.20 -24.69 14.00
CA GLN A 313 -30.35 -24.77 15.46
C GLN A 313 -31.64 -24.09 15.92
N GLU A 314 -31.96 -22.90 15.42
CA GLU A 314 -33.23 -22.20 15.71
C GLU A 314 -34.44 -23.03 15.24
N GLU A 315 -34.39 -23.61 14.04
CA GLU A 315 -35.44 -24.51 13.56
C GLU A 315 -35.61 -25.74 14.46
N LEU A 316 -34.50 -26.31 14.95
CA LEU A 316 -34.50 -27.41 15.91
C LEU A 316 -35.09 -27.01 17.26
N GLU A 317 -34.70 -25.86 17.81
CA GLU A 317 -35.24 -25.33 19.07
C GLU A 317 -36.75 -25.07 18.97
N VAL A 318 -37.20 -24.47 17.87
CA VAL A 318 -38.63 -24.27 17.60
C VAL A 318 -39.36 -25.59 17.50
N SER A 319 -38.77 -26.59 16.84
CA SER A 319 -39.36 -27.94 16.75
C SER A 319 -39.43 -28.63 18.11
N PHE A 320 -38.41 -28.44 18.96
CA PHE A 320 -38.34 -29.00 20.31
C PHE A 320 -39.37 -28.35 21.24
N LEU A 321 -39.48 -27.02 21.23
CA LEU A 321 -40.52 -26.27 21.96
C LEU A 321 -41.92 -26.69 21.51
N LYS A 322 -42.10 -26.91 20.21
CA LYS A 322 -43.37 -27.42 19.67
C LYS A 322 -43.66 -28.84 20.17
N GLN A 323 -42.66 -29.72 20.18
CA GLN A 323 -42.78 -31.07 20.71
C GLN A 323 -43.10 -31.06 22.22
N GLU A 324 -42.46 -30.19 22.99
CA GLU A 324 -42.72 -30.00 24.42
C GLU A 324 -44.14 -29.47 24.66
N SER A 325 -44.62 -28.52 23.86
CA SER A 325 -46.00 -28.03 23.93
C SER A 325 -47.04 -29.10 23.58
N LEU A 326 -46.72 -29.97 22.60
CA LEU A 326 -47.56 -31.12 22.24
C LEU A 326 -47.54 -32.16 23.35
N GLN A 327 -46.39 -32.40 23.99
CA GLN A 327 -46.26 -33.33 25.11
C GLN A 327 -47.05 -32.83 26.32
N ALA A 328 -46.92 -31.56 26.70
CA ALA A 328 -47.73 -30.95 27.75
C ALA A 328 -49.24 -31.04 27.46
N ARG A 329 -49.62 -30.93 26.19
CA ARG A 329 -51.02 -31.10 25.76
C ARG A 329 -51.48 -32.56 25.80
N ILE A 330 -50.62 -33.52 25.46
CA ILE A 330 -50.87 -34.95 25.65
C ILE A 330 -51.04 -35.26 27.12
N ASP A 331 -50.16 -34.76 27.99
CA ASP A 331 -50.22 -34.99 29.44
C ASP A 331 -51.49 -34.39 30.04
N SER A 332 -51.86 -33.17 29.64
CA SER A 332 -53.13 -32.53 30.02
C SER A 332 -54.34 -33.34 29.56
N LEU A 333 -54.36 -33.79 28.30
CA LEU A 333 -55.43 -34.64 27.77
C LEU A 333 -55.52 -35.99 28.48
N THR A 334 -54.38 -36.55 28.85
CA THR A 334 -54.30 -37.81 29.62
C THR A 334 -54.85 -37.61 31.02
N GLN A 335 -54.54 -36.49 31.67
CA GLN A 335 -55.11 -36.11 32.97
C GLN A 335 -56.63 -35.92 32.88
N THR A 336 -57.13 -35.22 31.86
CA THR A 336 -58.59 -35.07 31.66
C THR A 336 -59.28 -36.39 31.35
N ASN A 337 -58.61 -37.31 30.65
CA ASN A 337 -59.17 -38.65 30.43
C ASN A 337 -59.21 -39.47 31.72
N LEU A 338 -58.21 -39.34 32.61
CA LEU A 338 -58.23 -39.96 33.93
C LEU A 338 -59.36 -39.40 34.81
N THR A 339 -59.59 -38.08 34.79
CA THR A 339 -60.70 -37.47 35.53
C THR A 339 -62.05 -37.88 34.96
N LEU A 340 -62.22 -37.87 33.63
CA LEU A 340 -63.44 -38.33 32.98
C LEU A 340 -63.71 -39.82 33.23
N LYS A 341 -62.67 -40.65 33.33
CA LYS A 341 -62.81 -42.07 33.66
C LYS A 341 -63.26 -42.27 35.12
N ALA A 342 -62.73 -41.47 36.05
CA ALA A 342 -63.19 -41.45 37.44
C ALA A 342 -64.64 -40.93 37.56
N GLU A 343 -65.02 -39.92 36.78
CA GLU A 343 -66.40 -39.43 36.68
C GLU A 343 -67.34 -40.49 36.08
N GLN A 344 -66.89 -41.25 35.07
CA GLN A 344 -67.66 -42.37 34.53
C GLN A 344 -67.84 -43.50 35.55
N GLU A 345 -66.82 -43.82 36.35
CA GLU A 345 -66.92 -44.83 37.42
C GLU A 345 -67.88 -44.39 38.53
N THR A 346 -67.85 -43.10 38.92
CA THR A 346 -68.80 -42.55 39.90
C THR A 346 -70.23 -42.52 39.37
N LEU A 347 -70.45 -42.11 38.11
CA LEU A 347 -71.77 -42.19 37.46
C LEU A 347 -72.27 -43.63 37.32
N LEU A 348 -71.39 -44.61 37.11
CA LEU A 348 -71.75 -46.04 37.10
C LEU A 348 -72.19 -46.50 38.49
N GLN A 349 -71.51 -46.05 39.55
CA GLN A 349 -71.91 -46.32 40.93
C GLN A 349 -73.27 -45.66 41.25
N GLU A 350 -73.48 -44.39 40.90
CA GLU A 350 -74.75 -43.70 41.08
C GLU A 350 -75.89 -44.39 40.32
N LYS A 351 -75.66 -44.78 39.06
CA LYS A 351 -76.64 -45.55 38.26
C LYS A 351 -76.97 -46.88 38.93
N SER A 352 -75.98 -47.58 39.49
CA SER A 352 -76.21 -48.85 40.21
C SER A 352 -77.03 -48.64 41.49
N ALA A 353 -76.81 -47.54 42.20
CA ALA A 353 -77.57 -47.17 43.39
C ALA A 353 -79.03 -46.79 43.05
N VAL A 354 -79.25 -46.08 41.93
CA VAL A 354 -80.60 -45.74 41.44
C VAL A 354 -81.35 -47.00 40.99
N VAL A 355 -80.68 -47.95 40.33
CA VAL A 355 -81.29 -49.25 39.97
C VAL A 355 -81.67 -50.04 41.23
N ALA A 356 -80.82 -50.06 42.26
CA ALA A 356 -81.14 -50.68 43.55
C ALA A 356 -82.34 -50.00 44.24
N GLN A 357 -82.43 -48.66 44.20
CA GLN A 357 -83.60 -47.93 44.70
C GLN A 357 -84.88 -48.24 43.92
N GLN A 358 -84.82 -48.34 42.58
CA GLN A 358 -85.98 -48.71 41.76
C GLN A 358 -86.48 -50.13 42.07
N GLU A 359 -85.58 -51.08 42.31
CA GLU A 359 -85.95 -52.45 42.64
C GLU A 359 -86.53 -52.56 44.06
N ALA A 360 -85.99 -51.78 45.02
CA ALA A 360 -86.58 -51.65 46.36
C ALA A 360 -87.99 -51.04 46.32
N LEU A 361 -88.20 -49.98 45.53
CA LEU A 361 -89.52 -49.38 45.34
C LEU A 361 -90.52 -50.33 44.66
N LYS A 362 -90.07 -51.16 43.71
CA LYS A 362 -90.93 -52.22 43.13
C LYS A 362 -91.36 -53.24 44.18
N GLN A 363 -90.45 -53.66 45.07
CA GLN A 363 -90.79 -54.57 46.15
C GLN A 363 -91.77 -53.94 47.16
N GLU A 364 -91.62 -52.65 47.44
CA GLU A 364 -92.53 -51.90 48.30
C GLU A 364 -93.93 -51.75 47.67
N VAL A 365 -94.02 -51.45 46.37
CA VAL A 365 -95.29 -51.42 45.62
C VAL A 365 -95.96 -52.79 45.58
N ALA A 366 -95.18 -53.87 45.42
CA ALA A 366 -95.69 -55.24 45.50
C ALA A 366 -96.25 -55.57 46.89
N ALA A 367 -95.54 -55.18 47.97
CA ALA A 367 -96.00 -55.35 49.35
C ALA A 367 -97.30 -54.56 49.63
N LEU A 368 -97.38 -53.31 49.17
CA LEU A 368 -98.57 -52.46 49.29
C LEU A 368 -99.76 -53.03 48.49
N SER A 369 -99.52 -53.64 47.31
CA SER A 369 -100.58 -54.32 46.55
C SER A 369 -101.14 -55.55 47.28
N LYS A 370 -100.28 -56.30 47.98
CA LYS A 370 -100.67 -57.45 48.81
C LYS A 370 -101.48 -57.01 50.04
N ALA A 371 -101.04 -55.96 50.72
CA ALA A 371 -101.78 -55.35 51.83
C ALA A 371 -103.16 -54.82 51.38
N ARG A 372 -103.27 -54.25 50.18
CA ARG A 372 -104.54 -53.80 49.60
C ARG A 372 -105.50 -54.98 49.28
N HIS A 373 -104.99 -56.12 48.84
CA HIS A 373 -105.79 -57.34 48.68
C HIS A 373 -106.28 -57.91 50.02
N GLU A 374 -105.43 -57.91 51.05
CA GLU A 374 -105.82 -58.32 52.41
C GLU A 374 -106.86 -57.38 53.02
N GLN A 375 -106.76 -56.06 52.78
CA GLN A 375 -107.74 -55.07 53.21
C GLN A 375 -109.11 -55.27 52.52
N ASN A 376 -109.11 -55.60 51.22
CA ASN A 376 -110.34 -55.93 50.49
C ASN A 376 -110.99 -57.24 50.98
N ALA A 377 -110.19 -58.23 51.39
CA ALA A 377 -110.72 -59.46 51.99
C ALA A 377 -111.40 -59.20 53.34
N LEU A 378 -110.81 -58.33 54.18
CA LEU A 378 -111.38 -57.90 55.47
C LEU A 378 -112.65 -57.06 55.31
N ALA A 379 -112.74 -56.22 54.26
CA ALA A 379 -113.94 -55.47 53.94
C ALA A 379 -115.12 -56.40 53.55
N ASN A 380 -114.85 -57.44 52.75
CA ASN A 380 -115.86 -58.45 52.40
C ASN A 380 -116.31 -59.28 53.61
N GLN A 381 -115.43 -59.57 54.57
CA GLN A 381 -115.80 -60.26 55.81
C GLN A 381 -116.71 -59.40 56.72
N ARG A 382 -116.46 -58.08 56.79
CA ARG A 382 -117.32 -57.14 57.53
C ARG A 382 -118.69 -56.96 56.88
N GLN A 383 -118.78 -57.04 55.54
CA GLN A 383 -120.05 -57.00 54.82
C GLN A 383 -120.95 -58.22 55.17
N VAL A 384 -120.37 -59.40 55.37
CA VAL A 384 -121.11 -60.61 55.80
C VAL A 384 -121.59 -60.50 57.25
N GLN A 385 -120.82 -59.88 58.15
CA GLN A 385 -121.25 -59.66 59.54
C GLN A 385 -122.40 -58.63 59.67
N ILE A 386 -122.47 -57.64 58.79
CA ILE A 386 -123.56 -56.65 58.77
C ILE A 386 -124.90 -57.27 58.38
N GLU A 387 -124.90 -58.29 57.51
CA GLU A 387 -126.13 -58.95 57.06
C GLU A 387 -126.70 -59.93 58.10
N VAL A 388 -125.86 -60.48 58.99
CA VAL A 388 -126.28 -61.31 60.15
C VAL A 388 -126.91 -60.43 61.25
N LEU A 389 -126.33 -59.27 61.55
CA LEU A 389 -126.86 -58.33 62.55
C LEU A 389 -128.19 -57.66 62.14
N LYS A 390 -128.51 -57.60 60.83
CA LYS A 390 -129.82 -57.15 60.34
C LYS A 390 -130.94 -58.17 60.59
N GLN A 391 -130.65 -59.47 60.59
CA GLN A 391 -131.65 -60.52 60.89
C GLN A 391 -131.98 -60.57 62.39
N GLU A 392 -131.02 -60.26 63.27
CA GLU A 392 -131.25 -60.16 64.72
C GLU A 392 -132.10 -58.93 65.10
N ARG A 393 -131.99 -57.82 64.36
CA ARG A 393 -132.80 -56.60 64.60
C ARG A 393 -134.30 -56.77 64.31
N VAL A 394 -134.69 -57.71 63.44
CA VAL A 394 -136.10 -58.06 63.17
C VAL A 394 -136.71 -58.91 64.30
N SER A 395 -135.88 -59.70 65.00
CA SER A 395 -136.28 -60.49 66.17
C SER A 395 -136.60 -59.63 67.40
N TYR A 396 -135.78 -58.60 67.68
CA TYR A 396 -136.00 -57.69 68.80
C TYR A 396 -137.17 -56.71 68.61
N ALA A 397 -137.61 -56.46 67.37
CA ALA A 397 -138.79 -55.63 67.09
C ALA A 397 -140.11 -56.28 67.54
N ASN A 398 -140.20 -57.62 67.57
CA ASN A 398 -141.40 -58.35 68.00
C ASN A 398 -141.55 -58.46 69.54
N GLN A 399 -140.46 -58.31 70.31
CA GLN A 399 -140.48 -58.40 71.78
C GLN A 399 -140.79 -57.05 72.49
N ILE A 400 -140.67 -55.94 71.76
CA ILE A 400 -140.95 -54.59 72.28
C ILE A 400 -142.46 -54.28 72.32
N ALA A 401 -143.27 -54.90 71.44
CA ALA A 401 -144.73 -54.75 71.42
C ALA A 401 -145.44 -55.33 72.67
N GLU A 402 -144.83 -56.30 73.34
CA GLU A 402 -145.43 -57.02 74.48
C GLU A 402 -145.10 -56.37 75.85
N ARG A 403 -144.04 -55.56 75.93
CA ARG A 403 -143.62 -54.85 77.16
C ARG A 403 -144.25 -53.47 77.33
N GLN A 404 -144.80 -52.88 76.26
CA GLN A 404 -145.47 -51.58 76.28
C GLN A 404 -146.86 -51.61 76.95
N ALA A 405 -147.52 -52.77 77.04
CA ALA A 405 -148.82 -52.93 77.70
C ALA A 405 -148.74 -52.98 79.25
N ARG A 406 -147.54 -53.08 79.85
CA ARG A 406 -147.34 -53.29 81.30
C ARG A 406 -146.85 -52.04 82.05
N ILE A 407 -146.49 -50.98 81.31
CA ILE A 407 -145.93 -49.72 81.83
C ILE A 407 -147.03 -48.67 82.13
N ASP A 408 -148.21 -48.76 81.52
CA ASP A 408 -149.31 -47.78 81.74
C ASP A 408 -150.02 -47.94 83.10
N SER A 409 -149.77 -49.02 83.85
CA SER A 409 -150.51 -49.34 85.09
C SER A 409 -149.84 -48.87 86.39
N LEU A 410 -148.56 -48.53 86.42
CA LEU A 410 -147.83 -48.28 87.69
C LEU A 410 -147.36 -46.83 87.89
N THR A 411 -147.48 -45.97 86.88
CA THR A 411 -147.10 -44.55 86.94
C THR A 411 -148.12 -43.67 87.69
N GLN A 412 -149.27 -44.21 88.12
CA GLN A 412 -150.32 -43.45 88.79
C GLN A 412 -150.35 -43.57 90.33
N ALA A 413 -149.63 -44.50 90.96
CA ALA A 413 -149.96 -44.87 92.35
C ALA A 413 -149.23 -44.11 93.47
N ASN A 414 -147.95 -43.72 93.36
CA ASN A 414 -147.20 -43.34 94.57
C ASN A 414 -146.57 -41.94 94.55
N VAL A 415 -147.28 -40.98 93.94
CA VAL A 415 -147.13 -39.54 94.19
C VAL A 415 -147.58 -39.14 95.62
N ALA A 416 -148.19 -40.03 96.40
CA ALA A 416 -148.75 -39.68 97.69
C ALA A 416 -147.90 -40.14 98.88
N LEU A 417 -147.10 -39.22 99.45
CA LEU A 417 -146.73 -39.16 100.87
C LEU A 417 -145.46 -39.95 101.24
N LYS A 418 -144.27 -39.37 101.48
CA LYS A 418 -143.86 -37.99 101.80
C LYS A 418 -144.52 -37.30 103.01
N ALA A 419 -145.03 -38.09 103.92
CA ALA A 419 -145.29 -37.71 105.31
C ALA A 419 -145.53 -39.07 105.96
N GLU A 420 -144.85 -39.50 106.97
CA GLU A 420 -144.19 -38.83 108.06
C GLU A 420 -143.31 -39.96 108.58
N GLN A 421 -142.03 -39.69 108.77
CA GLN A 421 -141.58 -39.23 110.08
C GLN A 421 -141.84 -40.26 111.16
N GLU A 422 -140.86 -40.33 112.04
CA GLU A 422 -141.15 -40.49 113.45
C GLU A 422 -141.83 -41.80 113.79
N ALA A 423 -141.03 -42.84 113.67
CA ALA A 423 -140.98 -43.74 114.80
C ALA A 423 -139.66 -44.50 114.78
N LEU A 424 -138.86 -44.23 115.81
CA LEU A 424 -138.27 -45.31 116.61
C LEU A 424 -137.28 -46.18 115.83
N LEU A 425 -136.01 -45.80 115.72
CA LEU A 425 -135.11 -45.62 116.86
C LEU A 425 -135.37 -46.69 117.94
N GLN A 426 -134.39 -47.60 118.02
CA GLN A 426 -134.17 -48.55 119.11
C GLN A 426 -135.08 -49.78 119.14
N GLU A 427 -134.61 -50.84 118.51
CA GLU A 427 -134.30 -52.13 119.14
C GLU A 427 -133.82 -53.03 118.00
N LYS A 428 -132.55 -53.39 117.87
CA LYS A 428 -131.81 -54.11 118.89
C LYS A 428 -132.68 -55.15 119.61
N SER A 429 -133.20 -56.09 118.86
CA SER A 429 -133.02 -57.46 119.27
C SER A 429 -132.88 -58.26 118.00
N ALA A 430 -131.64 -58.63 117.68
CA ALA A 430 -131.22 -59.95 118.12
C ALA A 430 -132.27 -60.96 117.68
N ILE A 431 -132.00 -61.54 116.52
CA ILE A 431 -131.82 -62.99 116.34
C ILE A 431 -132.23 -63.26 114.89
N THR A 432 -131.26 -63.33 113.99
CA THR A 432 -130.45 -64.53 113.76
C THR A 432 -131.28 -65.73 113.33
N ALA A 433 -130.72 -66.47 112.40
CA ALA A 433 -131.22 -67.74 111.89
C ALA A 433 -132.27 -67.63 110.79
N GLN A 434 -131.86 -67.04 109.68
CA GLN A 434 -132.01 -67.62 108.33
C GLN A 434 -131.11 -66.78 107.40
N GLN A 435 -129.79 -66.80 107.59
CA GLN A 435 -128.91 -67.96 107.52
C GLN A 435 -128.90 -68.57 106.11
N GLU A 436 -127.69 -68.51 105.56
CA GLU A 436 -127.16 -69.32 104.49
C GLU A 436 -127.66 -69.03 103.07
N THR A 437 -126.67 -68.83 102.19
CA THR A 437 -126.77 -68.62 100.73
C THR A 437 -127.13 -67.18 100.32
N LEU A 438 -126.26 -66.35 99.75
CA LEU A 438 -125.00 -66.58 99.01
C LEU A 438 -124.09 -65.35 99.24
N LYS A 439 -123.06 -65.36 100.09
CA LYS A 439 -121.77 -66.07 99.94
C LYS A 439 -121.07 -65.95 98.57
N GLN A 440 -121.46 -65.03 97.67
CA GLN A 440 -120.69 -64.72 96.45
C GLN A 440 -120.51 -63.23 96.10
N GLU A 441 -120.63 -62.29 97.06
CA GLU A 441 -120.32 -60.87 96.82
C GLU A 441 -119.01 -60.41 97.50
N VAL A 442 -117.89 -61.06 97.14
CA VAL A 442 -116.52 -60.66 97.50
C VAL A 442 -115.87 -59.74 96.43
N ALA A 443 -116.56 -59.34 95.36
CA ALA A 443 -115.91 -58.60 94.27
C ALA A 443 -115.91 -57.05 94.41
N VAL A 444 -116.61 -56.45 95.37
CA VAL A 444 -116.88 -54.98 95.36
C VAL A 444 -115.95 -54.15 96.28
N LEU A 445 -114.94 -54.76 96.92
CA LEU A 445 -113.86 -54.02 97.62
C LEU A 445 -112.79 -53.41 96.67
N SER A 446 -112.99 -53.40 95.35
CA SER A 446 -112.06 -52.81 94.38
C SER A 446 -112.25 -51.31 94.13
N LYS A 447 -113.38 -50.72 94.54
CA LYS A 447 -113.72 -49.31 94.23
C LYS A 447 -113.05 -48.26 95.11
N ILE A 448 -112.43 -48.64 96.24
CA ILE A 448 -111.63 -47.73 97.10
C ILE A 448 -110.19 -47.57 96.55
N ARG A 449 -109.76 -48.40 95.60
CA ARG A 449 -108.44 -48.33 94.94
C ARG A 449 -108.33 -47.20 93.91
N ASP A 450 -109.44 -46.78 93.31
CA ASP A 450 -109.42 -45.84 92.18
C ASP A 450 -109.10 -44.40 92.61
N GLU A 451 -109.46 -43.99 93.83
CA GLU A 451 -109.16 -42.65 94.37
C GLU A 451 -107.68 -42.46 94.75
N GLN A 452 -106.94 -43.55 95.05
CA GLN A 452 -105.49 -43.51 95.30
C GLN A 452 -104.67 -43.41 94.01
N SER A 453 -105.23 -43.80 92.85
CA SER A 453 -104.58 -43.74 91.53
C SER A 453 -104.51 -42.31 90.96
N ALA A 454 -105.46 -41.44 91.33
CA ALA A 454 -105.51 -40.05 90.86
C ALA A 454 -104.36 -39.19 91.43
N LEU A 455 -104.00 -39.39 92.70
CA LEU A 455 -102.90 -38.67 93.35
C LEU A 455 -101.51 -39.13 92.87
N ALA A 456 -101.39 -40.40 92.44
CA ALA A 456 -100.17 -40.95 91.86
C ALA A 456 -99.89 -40.38 90.44
N ASN A 457 -100.92 -40.18 89.63
CA ASN A 457 -100.80 -39.60 88.29
C ASN A 457 -100.37 -38.13 88.31
N GLN A 458 -100.77 -37.34 89.32
CA GLN A 458 -100.34 -35.95 89.48
C GLN A 458 -98.85 -35.83 89.85
N ARG A 459 -98.33 -36.74 90.69
CA ARG A 459 -96.89 -36.79 91.02
C ARG A 459 -96.04 -37.30 89.84
N GLN A 460 -96.57 -38.21 89.02
CA GLN A 460 -95.90 -38.69 87.80
C GLN A 460 -95.77 -37.58 86.73
N THR A 461 -96.75 -36.69 86.60
CA THR A 461 -96.68 -35.55 85.65
C THR A 461 -95.65 -34.49 86.06
N GLN A 462 -95.47 -34.23 87.37
CA GLN A 462 -94.43 -33.31 87.87
C GLN A 462 -93.01 -33.87 87.71
N ILE A 463 -92.81 -35.18 87.88
CA ILE A 463 -91.51 -35.84 87.67
C ILE A 463 -91.09 -35.81 86.20
N GLU A 464 -92.04 -35.99 85.26
CA GLU A 464 -91.71 -35.97 83.82
C GLU A 464 -91.44 -34.55 83.30
N ALA A 465 -92.03 -33.51 83.91
CA ALA A 465 -91.68 -32.12 83.64
C ALA A 465 -90.26 -31.76 84.10
N LEU A 466 -89.85 -32.19 85.31
CA LEU A 466 -88.49 -31.97 85.83
C LEU A 466 -87.41 -32.78 85.06
N LYS A 467 -87.75 -33.95 84.50
CA LYS A 467 -86.86 -34.69 83.59
C LYS A 467 -86.64 -33.97 82.27
N GLN A 468 -87.68 -33.37 81.68
CA GLN A 468 -87.57 -32.56 80.47
C GLN A 468 -86.68 -31.32 80.68
N GLU A 469 -86.80 -30.65 81.84
CA GLU A 469 -85.89 -29.56 82.22
C GLU A 469 -84.43 -30.03 82.35
N ARG A 470 -84.19 -31.17 83.00
CA ARG A 470 -82.84 -31.74 83.16
C ARG A 470 -82.19 -32.13 81.83
N VAL A 471 -82.97 -32.62 80.86
CA VAL A 471 -82.50 -32.87 79.49
C VAL A 471 -82.20 -31.56 78.76
N SER A 472 -83.00 -30.50 78.98
CA SER A 472 -82.70 -29.17 78.41
C SER A 472 -81.38 -28.58 78.95
N TYR A 473 -81.12 -28.70 80.26
CA TYR A 473 -79.87 -28.25 80.86
C TYR A 473 -78.67 -29.10 80.42
N ALA A 474 -78.85 -30.42 80.23
CA ALA A 474 -77.82 -31.29 79.67
C ALA A 474 -77.46 -30.90 78.23
N ASN A 475 -78.46 -30.57 77.40
CA ASN A 475 -78.25 -30.09 76.03
C ASN A 475 -77.57 -28.71 76.00
N GLN A 476 -77.92 -27.79 76.90
CA GLN A 476 -77.25 -26.49 77.03
C GLN A 476 -75.79 -26.61 77.49
N ILE A 477 -75.47 -27.57 78.36
CA ILE A 477 -74.09 -27.86 78.77
C ILE A 477 -73.31 -28.46 77.60
N ALA A 478 -73.91 -29.36 76.81
CA ALA A 478 -73.28 -29.91 75.61
C ALA A 478 -73.04 -28.85 74.53
N GLU A 479 -73.99 -27.93 74.30
CA GLU A 479 -73.79 -26.78 73.39
C GLU A 479 -72.72 -25.82 73.89
N ARG A 480 -72.67 -25.53 75.20
CA ARG A 480 -71.61 -24.68 75.78
C ARG A 480 -70.24 -25.34 75.68
N GLN A 481 -70.15 -26.66 75.85
CA GLN A 481 -68.90 -27.41 75.68
C GLN A 481 -68.44 -27.39 74.21
N ALA A 482 -69.34 -27.64 73.25
CA ALA A 482 -69.04 -27.54 71.83
C ALA A 482 -68.60 -26.12 71.43
N ARG A 483 -69.17 -25.09 72.06
CA ARG A 483 -68.79 -23.68 71.82
C ARG A 483 -67.44 -23.33 72.46
N ILE A 484 -67.10 -23.90 73.60
CA ILE A 484 -65.77 -23.77 74.21
C ILE A 484 -64.73 -24.47 73.33
N ASP A 485 -65.00 -25.67 72.83
CA ASP A 485 -64.07 -26.40 71.97
C ASP A 485 -63.84 -25.67 70.63
N SER A 486 -64.90 -25.10 70.05
CA SER A 486 -64.81 -24.25 68.85
C SER A 486 -64.03 -22.95 69.10
N LEU A 487 -64.24 -22.27 70.23
CA LEU A 487 -63.46 -21.08 70.61
C LEU A 487 -62.00 -21.41 70.93
N THR A 488 -61.74 -22.60 71.47
CA THR A 488 -60.38 -23.07 71.75
C THR A 488 -59.63 -23.38 70.46
N GLN A 489 -60.28 -24.03 69.49
CA GLN A 489 -59.72 -24.20 68.14
C GLN A 489 -59.49 -22.85 67.42
N ALA A 490 -60.43 -21.90 67.54
CA ALA A 490 -60.26 -20.57 66.96
C ALA A 490 -59.08 -19.80 67.57
N ASN A 491 -58.85 -19.92 68.88
CA ASN A 491 -57.69 -19.31 69.55
C ASN A 491 -56.36 -19.96 69.15
N VAL A 492 -56.33 -21.27 68.91
CA VAL A 492 -55.13 -21.95 68.37
C VAL A 492 -54.85 -21.51 66.94
N ALA A 493 -55.88 -21.38 66.10
CA ALA A 493 -55.75 -20.87 64.74
C ALA A 493 -55.25 -19.41 64.70
N LEU A 494 -55.81 -18.53 65.54
CA LEU A 494 -55.37 -17.13 65.66
C LEU A 494 -53.93 -17.00 66.17
N LYS A 495 -53.48 -17.91 67.04
CA LYS A 495 -52.11 -17.91 67.55
C LYS A 495 -51.11 -18.36 66.47
N ALA A 496 -51.48 -19.35 65.66
CA ALA A 496 -50.71 -19.76 64.50
C ALA A 496 -50.66 -18.66 63.41
N GLU A 497 -51.76 -17.94 63.22
CA GLU A 497 -51.83 -16.79 62.30
C GLU A 497 -50.99 -15.59 62.79
N GLN A 498 -50.95 -15.34 64.11
CA GLN A 498 -50.03 -14.36 64.70
C GLN A 498 -48.56 -14.76 64.54
N GLU A 499 -48.19 -16.03 64.73
CA GLU A 499 -46.81 -16.51 64.51
C GLU A 499 -46.43 -16.45 63.02
N ALA A 500 -47.35 -16.76 62.11
CA ALA A 500 -47.15 -16.59 60.67
C ALA A 500 -46.95 -15.13 60.27
N LEU A 501 -47.75 -14.20 60.81
CA LEU A 501 -47.59 -12.76 60.60
C LEU A 501 -46.28 -12.22 61.19
N LEU A 502 -45.79 -12.79 62.30
CA LEU A 502 -44.52 -12.39 62.90
C LEU A 502 -43.33 -12.87 62.05
N GLN A 503 -43.43 -14.05 61.44
CA GLN A 503 -42.46 -14.52 60.44
C GLN A 503 -42.53 -13.73 59.13
N GLU A 504 -43.72 -13.37 58.67
CA GLU A 504 -43.89 -12.54 57.47
C GLU A 504 -43.31 -11.14 57.69
N LYS A 505 -43.49 -10.56 58.89
CA LYS A 505 -42.90 -9.28 59.26
C LYS A 505 -41.36 -9.35 59.35
N SER A 506 -40.79 -10.42 59.90
CA SER A 506 -39.33 -10.57 59.95
C SER A 506 -38.73 -10.82 58.55
N ALA A 507 -39.44 -11.55 57.69
CA ALA A 507 -39.08 -11.71 56.27
C ALA A 507 -39.16 -10.38 55.50
N MET A 508 -40.19 -9.57 55.71
CA MET A 508 -40.32 -8.24 55.11
C MET A 508 -39.23 -7.27 55.58
N VAL A 509 -38.82 -7.33 56.86
CA VAL A 509 -37.69 -6.51 57.37
C VAL A 509 -36.36 -6.96 56.76
N ALA A 510 -36.14 -8.27 56.61
CA ALA A 510 -34.96 -8.79 55.91
C ALA A 510 -34.95 -8.38 54.43
N GLN A 511 -36.12 -8.42 53.77
CA GLN A 511 -36.27 -7.98 52.39
C GLN A 511 -36.05 -6.46 52.24
N GLN A 512 -36.50 -5.66 53.21
CA GLN A 512 -36.29 -4.20 53.21
C GLN A 512 -34.81 -3.85 53.41
N GLU A 513 -34.08 -4.57 54.26
CA GLU A 513 -32.64 -4.36 54.45
C GLU A 513 -31.84 -4.85 53.24
N ALA A 514 -32.24 -5.96 52.60
CA ALA A 514 -31.67 -6.44 51.35
C ALA A 514 -31.87 -5.42 50.21
N LEU A 515 -33.09 -4.86 50.06
CA LEU A 515 -33.37 -3.79 49.10
C LEU A 515 -32.56 -2.52 49.40
N LYS A 516 -32.30 -2.21 50.66
CA LYS A 516 -31.49 -1.06 51.06
C LYS A 516 -30.02 -1.25 50.68
N GLN A 517 -29.49 -2.46 50.84
CA GLN A 517 -28.15 -2.83 50.37
C GLN A 517 -28.07 -2.85 48.84
N GLU A 518 -29.12 -3.31 48.16
CA GLU A 518 -29.20 -3.31 46.69
C GLU A 518 -29.26 -1.88 46.13
N VAL A 519 -30.03 -0.97 46.76
CA VAL A 519 -30.04 0.45 46.39
C VAL A 519 -28.69 1.12 46.64
N ALA A 520 -28.00 0.77 47.73
CA ALA A 520 -26.64 1.26 47.99
C ALA A 520 -25.63 0.75 46.93
N ALA A 521 -25.71 -0.53 46.55
CA ALA A 521 -24.92 -1.12 45.49
C ALA A 521 -25.22 -0.50 44.12
N LEU A 522 -26.50 -0.28 43.79
CA LEU A 522 -26.92 0.41 42.57
C LEU A 522 -26.49 1.88 42.54
N SER A 523 -26.42 2.56 43.70
CA SER A 523 -25.87 3.92 43.78
C SER A 523 -24.37 3.92 43.50
N LYS A 524 -23.63 2.95 44.03
CA LYS A 524 -22.19 2.80 43.78
C LYS A 524 -21.91 2.47 42.31
N VAL A 525 -22.70 1.58 41.70
CA VAL A 525 -22.63 1.27 40.26
C VAL A 525 -22.99 2.49 39.42
N ARG A 526 -23.97 3.31 39.83
CA ARG A 526 -24.31 4.57 39.14
C ARG A 526 -23.17 5.58 39.21
N ASP A 527 -22.53 5.71 40.36
CA ASP A 527 -21.40 6.63 40.54
C ASP A 527 -20.18 6.16 39.73
N GLU A 528 -19.89 4.85 39.73
CA GLU A 528 -18.88 4.23 38.87
C GLU A 528 -19.20 4.39 37.38
N GLN A 529 -20.48 4.27 36.99
CA GLN A 529 -20.94 4.51 35.62
C GLN A 529 -20.81 5.99 35.23
N SER A 530 -21.02 6.92 36.17
CA SER A 530 -20.81 8.36 35.94
C SER A 530 -19.33 8.71 35.80
N ALA A 531 -18.46 8.07 36.59
CA ALA A 531 -17.02 8.24 36.50
C ALA A 531 -16.47 7.67 35.18
N LEU A 532 -16.98 6.51 34.75
CA LEU A 532 -16.65 5.91 33.46
C LEU A 532 -17.18 6.74 32.28
N ALA A 533 -18.37 7.33 32.41
CA ALA A 533 -18.92 8.25 31.41
C ALA A 533 -18.06 9.51 31.28
N ASN A 534 -17.61 10.09 32.40
CA ASN A 534 -16.69 11.22 32.40
C ASN A 534 -15.33 10.84 31.80
N GLN A 535 -14.77 9.69 32.15
CA GLN A 535 -13.51 9.19 31.58
C GLN A 535 -13.64 8.97 30.06
N ARG A 536 -14.75 8.39 29.59
CA ARG A 536 -15.04 8.23 28.16
C ARG A 536 -15.21 9.58 27.48
N GLN A 537 -15.83 10.57 28.14
CA GLN A 537 -15.94 11.92 27.60
C GLN A 537 -14.55 12.57 27.45
N THR A 538 -13.64 12.41 28.42
CA THR A 538 -12.26 12.91 28.30
C THR A 538 -11.49 12.20 27.19
N GLN A 539 -11.64 10.87 27.06
CA GLN A 539 -11.04 10.10 25.98
C GLN A 539 -11.58 10.51 24.60
N ILE A 540 -12.88 10.76 24.47
CA ILE A 540 -13.49 11.28 23.23
C ILE A 540 -12.93 12.66 22.89
N GLU A 541 -12.69 13.53 23.87
CA GLU A 541 -12.14 14.86 23.61
C GLU A 541 -10.65 14.81 23.20
N VAL A 542 -9.86 13.89 23.77
CA VAL A 542 -8.49 13.59 23.32
C VAL A 542 -8.50 13.02 21.91
N LEU A 543 -9.36 12.03 21.63
CA LEU A 543 -9.51 11.44 20.30
C LEU A 543 -9.98 12.47 19.26
N LYS A 544 -10.81 13.45 19.62
CA LYS A 544 -11.16 14.57 18.73
C LYS A 544 -9.96 15.45 18.42
N GLN A 545 -9.11 15.75 19.40
CA GLN A 545 -7.88 16.52 19.16
C GLN A 545 -6.89 15.75 18.29
N GLU A 546 -6.76 14.44 18.49
CA GLU A 546 -5.99 13.56 17.61
C GLU A 546 -6.60 13.51 16.20
N HIS A 547 -7.93 13.46 16.07
CA HIS A 547 -8.60 13.47 14.77
C HIS A 547 -8.42 14.80 14.02
N VAL A 548 -8.31 15.92 14.74
CA VAL A 548 -7.94 17.23 14.17
C VAL A 548 -6.47 17.24 13.75
N SER A 549 -5.57 16.65 14.54
CA SER A 549 -4.17 16.46 14.18
C SER A 549 -4.02 15.61 12.91
N TYR A 550 -4.72 14.47 12.84
CA TYR A 550 -4.74 13.62 11.65
C TYR A 550 -5.39 14.30 10.45
N ALA A 551 -6.45 15.10 10.64
CA ALA A 551 -7.04 15.89 9.56
C ALA A 551 -6.04 16.93 9.01
N ASN A 552 -5.26 17.58 9.88
CA ASN A 552 -4.21 18.51 9.47
C ASN A 552 -3.08 17.78 8.72
N GLN A 553 -2.64 16.61 9.21
CA GLN A 553 -1.65 15.79 8.52
C GLN A 553 -2.15 15.28 7.16
N ILE A 554 -3.44 14.95 7.04
CA ILE A 554 -4.06 14.57 5.76
C ILE A 554 -4.08 15.75 4.80
N ALA A 555 -4.43 16.96 5.26
CA ALA A 555 -4.40 18.17 4.44
C ALA A 555 -2.98 18.51 3.97
N GLU A 556 -1.98 18.35 4.84
CA GLU A 556 -0.56 18.59 4.52
C GLU A 556 -0.02 17.52 3.55
N ARG A 557 -0.41 16.25 3.72
CA ARG A 557 -0.12 15.17 2.76
C ARG A 557 -0.82 15.39 1.43
N GLN A 558 -2.06 15.88 1.41
CA GLN A 558 -2.77 16.23 0.18
C GLN A 558 -2.12 17.40 -0.56
N ALA A 559 -1.65 18.43 0.16
CA ALA A 559 -0.88 19.52 -0.42
C ALA A 559 0.45 19.03 -1.02
N ARG A 560 1.13 18.10 -0.33
CA ARG A 560 2.36 17.47 -0.82
C ARG A 560 2.12 16.56 -2.02
N ILE A 561 1.03 15.80 -2.03
CA ILE A 561 0.58 15.01 -3.19
C ILE A 561 0.27 15.92 -4.38
N ALA A 562 -0.41 17.05 -4.16
CA ALA A 562 -0.69 18.02 -5.24
C ALA A 562 0.60 18.60 -5.83
N SER A 563 1.56 18.98 -4.97
CA SER A 563 2.89 19.47 -5.40
C SER A 563 3.68 18.40 -6.15
N LEU A 564 3.70 17.16 -5.66
CA LEU A 564 4.35 16.03 -6.35
C LEU A 564 3.65 15.67 -7.66
N THR A 565 2.32 15.79 -7.72
CA THR A 565 1.55 15.57 -8.97
C THR A 565 1.88 16.63 -10.01
N GLN A 566 2.06 17.89 -9.58
CA GLN A 566 2.49 18.98 -10.46
C GLN A 566 3.94 18.79 -10.94
N ALA A 567 4.85 18.36 -10.05
CA ALA A 567 6.22 18.01 -10.41
C ALA A 567 6.27 16.83 -11.40
N ASN A 568 5.44 15.80 -11.20
CA ASN A 568 5.32 14.67 -12.13
C ASN A 568 4.74 15.09 -13.47
N ALA A 569 3.79 16.03 -13.50
CA ALA A 569 3.28 16.59 -14.76
C ALA A 569 4.37 17.39 -15.51
N ALA A 570 5.20 18.16 -14.79
CA ALA A 570 6.35 18.87 -15.35
C ALA A 570 7.41 17.91 -15.89
N LEU A 571 7.78 16.88 -15.12
CA LEU A 571 8.71 15.83 -15.55
C LEU A 571 8.18 15.06 -16.76
N LYS A 572 6.87 14.80 -16.84
CA LYS A 572 6.27 14.15 -18.01
C LYS A 572 6.31 15.05 -19.24
N ALA A 573 6.10 16.35 -19.09
CA ALA A 573 6.24 17.32 -20.18
C ALA A 573 7.70 17.43 -20.65
N GLU A 574 8.66 17.39 -19.73
CA GLU A 574 10.09 17.37 -20.03
C GLU A 574 10.51 16.06 -20.72
N GLN A 575 9.97 14.91 -20.29
CA GLN A 575 10.15 13.63 -20.97
C GLN A 575 9.55 13.65 -22.38
N GLU A 576 8.38 14.23 -22.59
CA GLU A 576 7.77 14.38 -23.92
C GLU A 576 8.60 15.32 -24.82
N ALA A 577 9.17 16.38 -24.26
CA ALA A 577 10.09 17.27 -24.97
C ALA A 577 11.41 16.56 -25.36
N LEU A 578 12.02 15.80 -24.44
CA LEU A 578 13.20 14.98 -24.72
C LEU A 578 12.92 13.87 -25.75
N LEU A 579 11.71 13.32 -25.77
CA LEU A 579 11.30 12.30 -26.74
C LEU A 579 11.12 12.93 -28.13
N GLN A 580 10.61 14.16 -28.21
CA GLN A 580 10.58 14.95 -29.45
C GLN A 580 11.99 15.29 -29.94
N GLU A 581 12.88 15.73 -29.06
CA GLU A 581 14.28 16.03 -29.39
C GLU A 581 15.02 14.78 -29.87
N LYS A 582 14.83 13.64 -29.20
CA LYS A 582 15.36 12.34 -29.64
C LYS A 582 14.81 11.95 -31.00
N SER A 583 13.53 12.18 -31.28
CA SER A 583 12.95 11.90 -32.60
C SER A 583 13.52 12.81 -33.70
N ALA A 584 13.82 14.07 -33.37
CA ALA A 584 14.48 15.01 -34.27
C ALA A 584 15.95 14.61 -34.53
N MET A 585 16.67 14.19 -33.50
CA MET A 585 18.04 13.66 -33.62
C MET A 585 18.10 12.37 -34.44
N VAL A 586 17.13 11.46 -34.27
CA VAL A 586 17.00 10.25 -35.10
C VAL A 586 16.70 10.61 -36.56
N ALA A 587 15.83 11.59 -36.80
CA ALA A 587 15.57 12.09 -38.16
C ALA A 587 16.82 12.72 -38.78
N GLN A 588 17.60 13.47 -38.00
CA GLN A 588 18.87 14.06 -38.44
C GLN A 588 19.93 12.98 -38.70
N GLN A 589 19.99 11.94 -37.86
CA GLN A 589 20.90 10.81 -38.06
C GLN A 589 20.55 10.01 -39.32
N GLU A 590 19.26 9.81 -39.62
CA GLU A 590 18.83 9.14 -40.84
C GLU A 590 19.07 10.01 -42.08
N ALA A 591 18.92 11.34 -41.98
CA ALA A 591 19.29 12.27 -43.04
C ALA A 591 20.81 12.26 -43.32
N LEU A 592 21.65 12.29 -42.29
CA LEU A 592 23.11 12.14 -42.42
C LEU A 592 23.49 10.78 -43.01
N LYS A 593 22.78 9.70 -42.64
CA LYS A 593 23.01 8.37 -43.21
C LYS A 593 22.64 8.32 -44.70
N GLN A 594 21.57 8.99 -45.11
CA GLN A 594 21.23 9.15 -46.53
C GLN A 594 22.27 9.99 -47.28
N GLU A 595 22.81 11.05 -46.66
CA GLU A 595 23.88 11.87 -47.24
C GLU A 595 25.19 11.07 -47.38
N VAL A 596 25.57 10.29 -46.38
CA VAL A 596 26.72 9.38 -46.45
C VAL A 596 26.51 8.30 -47.52
N ALA A 597 25.30 7.76 -47.67
CA ALA A 597 24.97 6.82 -48.75
C ALA A 597 25.06 7.49 -50.14
N ALA A 598 24.62 8.75 -50.27
CA ALA A 598 24.75 9.53 -51.49
C ALA A 598 26.22 9.83 -51.81
N LEU A 599 27.03 10.21 -50.82
CA LEU A 599 28.47 10.44 -50.96
C LEU A 599 29.22 9.13 -51.29
N SER A 600 28.82 7.99 -50.73
CA SER A 600 29.35 6.68 -51.12
C SER A 600 29.02 6.38 -52.58
N LYS A 601 27.79 6.65 -53.02
CA LYS A 601 27.41 6.46 -54.42
C LYS A 601 28.21 7.36 -55.36
N VAL A 602 28.43 8.62 -55.01
CA VAL A 602 29.28 9.55 -55.76
C VAL A 602 30.73 9.06 -55.80
N ARG A 603 31.27 8.55 -54.69
CA ARG A 603 32.63 7.97 -54.64
C ARG A 603 32.73 6.71 -55.52
N ASP A 604 31.71 5.86 -55.50
CA ASP A 604 31.69 4.63 -56.30
C ASP A 604 31.54 4.95 -57.80
N GLU A 605 30.74 5.96 -58.15
CA GLU A 605 30.65 6.53 -59.51
C GLU A 605 31.98 7.17 -59.96
N GLN A 606 32.67 7.87 -59.06
CA GLN A 606 33.99 8.45 -59.34
C GLN A 606 35.07 7.37 -59.53
N SER A 607 35.00 6.29 -58.75
CA SER A 607 35.84 5.10 -58.90
C SER A 607 35.57 4.36 -60.22
N ALA A 608 34.29 4.21 -60.59
CA ALA A 608 33.88 3.65 -61.88
C ALA A 608 34.38 4.52 -63.05
N LEU A 609 34.29 5.85 -62.94
CA LEU A 609 34.80 6.78 -63.94
C LEU A 609 36.33 6.73 -64.03
N ALA A 610 37.03 6.59 -62.91
CA ALA A 610 38.49 6.41 -62.88
C ALA A 610 38.90 5.09 -63.56
N ASN A 611 38.19 4.00 -63.29
CA ASN A 611 38.41 2.71 -63.95
C ASN A 611 38.07 2.77 -65.45
N GLN A 612 37.03 3.49 -65.84
CA GLN A 612 36.68 3.74 -67.24
C GLN A 612 37.76 4.56 -67.96
N ARG A 613 38.29 5.61 -67.32
CA ARG A 613 39.42 6.39 -67.84
C ARG A 613 40.68 5.54 -67.94
N GLN A 614 40.94 4.67 -66.97
CA GLN A 614 42.06 3.74 -67.01
C GLN A 614 41.94 2.74 -68.17
N THR A 615 40.74 2.20 -68.41
CA THR A 615 40.49 1.33 -69.58
C THR A 615 40.60 2.09 -70.90
N GLN A 616 40.11 3.34 -70.98
CA GLN A 616 40.31 4.19 -72.16
C GLN A 616 41.79 4.50 -72.42
N ILE A 617 42.58 4.77 -71.38
CA ILE A 617 44.03 4.96 -71.50
C ILE A 617 44.69 3.68 -72.02
N GLU A 618 44.27 2.51 -71.55
CA GLU A 618 44.84 1.23 -72.00
C GLU A 618 44.45 0.90 -73.46
N VAL A 619 43.22 1.22 -73.87
CA VAL A 619 42.79 1.14 -75.28
C VAL A 619 43.59 2.10 -76.15
N LEU A 620 43.76 3.37 -75.73
CA LEU A 620 44.56 4.35 -76.46
C LEU A 620 46.04 3.95 -76.56
N LYS A 621 46.60 3.28 -75.55
CA LYS A 621 47.95 2.69 -75.63
C LYS A 621 48.00 1.57 -76.66
N GLN A 622 47.00 0.68 -76.70
CA GLN A 622 46.92 -0.37 -77.72
C GLN A 622 46.73 0.20 -79.13
N GLU A 623 45.94 1.27 -79.29
CA GLU A 623 45.82 2.01 -80.54
C GLU A 623 47.13 2.69 -80.93
N HIS A 624 47.86 3.28 -79.99
CA HIS A 624 49.18 3.85 -80.25
C HIS A 624 50.18 2.76 -80.68
N VAL A 625 50.16 1.57 -80.06
CA VAL A 625 50.96 0.42 -80.51
C VAL A 625 50.53 -0.04 -81.92
N SER A 626 49.24 -0.06 -82.22
CA SER A 626 48.72 -0.32 -83.57
C SER A 626 49.21 0.71 -84.58
N TYR A 627 49.18 2.00 -84.25
CA TYR A 627 49.70 3.07 -85.12
C TYR A 627 51.21 2.97 -85.31
N VAL A 628 51.98 2.64 -84.27
CA VAL A 628 53.42 2.40 -84.38
C VAL A 628 53.70 1.20 -85.30
N ASN A 629 52.92 0.12 -85.19
CA ASN A 629 53.03 -1.04 -86.08
C ASN A 629 52.65 -0.68 -87.53
N GLN A 630 51.59 0.11 -87.73
CA GLN A 630 51.19 0.59 -89.06
C GLN A 630 52.24 1.54 -89.66
N ILE A 631 52.90 2.38 -88.86
CA ILE A 631 54.01 3.23 -89.29
C ILE A 631 55.19 2.35 -89.69
N ALA A 632 55.53 1.32 -88.91
CA ALA A 632 56.59 0.37 -89.25
C ALA A 632 56.28 -0.41 -90.55
N GLU A 633 55.04 -0.88 -90.73
CA GLU A 633 54.60 -1.52 -91.98
C GLU A 633 54.61 -0.55 -93.17
N ARG A 634 54.16 0.69 -92.99
CA ARG A 634 54.23 1.73 -94.02
C ARG A 634 55.67 2.06 -94.37
N GLN A 635 56.56 2.09 -93.39
CA GLN A 635 58.00 2.31 -93.62
C GLN A 635 58.61 1.15 -94.40
N ALA A 636 58.32 -0.11 -94.02
CA ALA A 636 58.74 -1.28 -94.78
C ALA A 636 58.17 -1.29 -96.21
N ARG A 637 56.94 -0.81 -96.40
CA ARG A 637 56.33 -0.68 -97.72
C ARG A 637 56.93 0.46 -98.54
N ILE A 638 57.32 1.57 -97.92
CA ILE A 638 58.09 2.64 -98.58
C ILE A 638 59.45 2.11 -99.01
N ASP A 639 60.14 1.35 -98.16
CA ASP A 639 61.46 0.77 -98.50
C ASP A 639 61.33 -0.24 -99.66
N SER A 640 60.30 -1.10 -99.63
CA SER A 640 59.97 -2.03 -100.72
C SER A 640 59.58 -1.30 -102.02
N LEU A 641 58.75 -0.25 -101.95
CA LEU A 641 58.40 0.57 -103.10
C LEU A 641 59.60 1.37 -103.63
N THR A 642 60.54 1.75 -102.78
CA THR A 642 61.78 2.41 -103.18
C THR A 642 62.69 1.44 -103.93
N GLN A 643 62.83 0.20 -103.46
CA GLN A 643 63.50 -0.87 -104.20
C GLN A 643 62.78 -1.19 -105.52
N ALA A 644 61.46 -1.29 -105.51
CA ALA A 644 60.67 -1.54 -106.72
C ALA A 644 60.78 -0.39 -107.73
N ASN A 645 60.81 0.87 -107.27
CA ASN A 645 61.03 2.03 -108.14
C ASN A 645 62.45 2.07 -108.71
N ALA A 646 63.46 1.66 -107.94
CA ALA A 646 64.81 1.48 -108.46
C ALA A 646 64.86 0.39 -109.55
N ALA A 647 64.17 -0.74 -109.33
CA ALA A 647 64.04 -1.82 -110.31
C ALA A 647 63.24 -1.38 -111.56
N LEU A 648 62.11 -0.68 -111.39
CA LEU A 648 61.33 -0.11 -112.48
C LEU A 648 62.08 0.98 -113.24
N LYS A 649 62.98 1.71 -112.59
CA LYS A 649 63.88 2.66 -113.28
C LYS A 649 64.86 1.89 -114.17
N THR A 650 65.46 0.82 -113.67
CA THR A 650 66.33 -0.04 -114.50
C THR A 650 65.56 -0.73 -115.63
N GLU A 651 64.32 -1.16 -115.38
CA GLU A 651 63.44 -1.76 -116.39
C GLU A 651 62.97 -0.70 -117.41
N ARG A 652 62.69 0.53 -116.98
CA ARG A 652 62.36 1.64 -117.89
C ARG A 652 63.55 2.02 -118.77
N GLU A 653 64.77 1.99 -118.25
CA GLU A 653 65.99 2.17 -119.04
C GLU A 653 66.16 1.04 -120.07
N ALA A 654 65.86 -0.21 -119.69
CA ALA A 654 65.85 -1.35 -120.61
C ALA A 654 64.72 -1.27 -121.67
N LEU A 655 63.50 -0.92 -121.27
CA LEU A 655 62.35 -0.72 -122.16
C LEU A 655 62.54 0.49 -123.07
N LEU A 656 63.32 1.50 -122.68
CA LEU A 656 63.67 2.60 -123.58
C LEU A 656 64.60 2.10 -124.69
N GLN A 657 65.56 1.23 -124.35
CA GLN A 657 66.39 0.53 -125.35
C GLN A 657 65.53 -0.37 -126.25
N GLU A 658 64.58 -1.12 -125.69
CA GLU A 658 63.65 -1.95 -126.47
C GLU A 658 62.71 -1.12 -127.36
N LYS A 659 62.16 0.00 -126.86
CA LYS A 659 61.31 0.90 -127.64
C LYS A 659 62.09 1.54 -128.79
N THR A 660 63.37 1.85 -128.63
CA THR A 660 64.20 2.29 -129.76
C THR A 660 64.39 1.18 -130.81
N ALA A 661 64.43 -0.09 -130.39
CA ALA A 661 64.45 -1.24 -131.30
C ALA A 661 63.08 -1.50 -131.97
N ILE A 662 61.96 -1.38 -131.24
CA ILE A 662 60.60 -1.55 -131.77
C ILE A 662 60.19 -0.40 -132.68
N ALA A 663 60.63 0.84 -132.42
CA ALA A 663 60.43 1.96 -133.35
C ALA A 663 61.10 1.69 -134.71
N ALA A 664 62.25 1.01 -134.73
CA ALA A 664 62.86 0.53 -135.96
C ALA A 664 62.03 -0.60 -136.63
N GLN A 665 61.29 -1.42 -135.87
CA GLN A 665 60.37 -2.44 -136.41
C GLN A 665 59.00 -1.89 -136.85
N GLN A 666 58.42 -0.90 -136.18
CA GLN A 666 57.10 -0.34 -136.53
C GLN A 666 57.15 0.45 -137.84
N GLU A 667 58.28 1.05 -138.18
CA GLU A 667 58.46 1.63 -139.52
C GLU A 667 58.49 0.55 -140.61
N ALA A 668 58.96 -0.67 -140.29
CA ALA A 668 58.87 -1.81 -141.18
C ALA A 668 57.41 -2.34 -141.30
N LEU A 669 56.63 -2.39 -140.21
CA LEU A 669 55.27 -2.95 -140.19
C LEU A 669 54.17 -2.00 -140.71
N LYS A 670 54.38 -0.68 -140.66
CA LYS A 670 53.44 0.31 -141.22
C LYS A 670 53.29 0.19 -142.74
N GLN A 671 54.28 -0.40 -143.41
CA GLN A 671 54.18 -0.81 -144.81
C GLN A 671 53.18 -1.95 -145.03
N GLU A 672 52.81 -2.72 -143.99
CA GLU A 672 51.96 -3.92 -144.06
C GLU A 672 50.45 -3.61 -143.82
N VAL A 673 50.11 -2.64 -142.96
CA VAL A 673 48.71 -2.29 -142.60
C VAL A 673 47.92 -1.59 -143.71
N ALA A 674 48.58 -1.08 -144.75
CA ALA A 674 47.87 -0.66 -145.97
C ALA A 674 47.04 -1.80 -146.60
N ALA A 675 47.39 -3.07 -146.35
CA ALA A 675 46.77 -4.25 -146.95
C ALA A 675 45.42 -4.68 -146.33
N LEU A 676 45.14 -4.37 -145.06
CA LEU A 676 43.98 -4.91 -144.32
C LEU A 676 42.71 -4.04 -144.37
N SER A 677 42.76 -2.86 -144.99
CA SER A 677 41.59 -2.00 -145.28
C SER A 677 40.51 -2.67 -146.15
N LYS A 678 40.79 -3.87 -146.67
CA LYS A 678 39.93 -4.69 -147.55
C LYS A 678 38.83 -5.50 -146.86
N VAL A 679 38.94 -5.79 -145.57
CA VAL A 679 38.00 -6.71 -144.86
C VAL A 679 36.70 -6.00 -144.43
N ARG A 680 36.69 -4.67 -144.49
CA ARG A 680 35.54 -3.79 -144.23
C ARG A 680 34.31 -4.08 -145.11
N ASP A 681 34.47 -4.81 -146.21
CA ASP A 681 33.42 -5.00 -147.21
C ASP A 681 32.53 -6.26 -147.01
N GLU A 682 32.90 -7.21 -146.13
CA GLU A 682 32.21 -8.52 -146.05
C GLU A 682 31.08 -8.62 -145.00
N GLN A 683 30.91 -7.65 -144.08
CA GLN A 683 29.86 -7.68 -143.05
C GLN A 683 28.47 -7.25 -143.54
N SER A 684 28.32 -6.96 -144.83
CA SER A 684 27.11 -6.48 -145.51
C SER A 684 26.10 -7.59 -145.93
N ALA A 685 26.37 -8.86 -145.65
CA ALA A 685 25.61 -10.00 -146.23
C ALA A 685 24.54 -10.67 -145.33
N LEU A 686 24.46 -10.39 -144.02
CA LEU A 686 23.54 -11.11 -143.13
C LEU A 686 22.11 -10.49 -143.01
N ALA A 687 21.86 -9.36 -143.69
CA ALA A 687 20.64 -8.56 -143.56
C ALA A 687 19.50 -8.92 -144.54
N ASN A 688 19.67 -9.86 -145.48
CA ASN A 688 18.74 -10.06 -146.60
C ASN A 688 17.91 -11.37 -146.63
N GLN A 689 17.91 -12.23 -145.60
CA GLN A 689 17.27 -13.55 -145.73
C GLN A 689 15.97 -13.79 -144.94
N ARG A 690 15.49 -12.92 -144.03
CA ARG A 690 14.26 -13.25 -143.26
C ARG A 690 13.16 -12.19 -143.28
N GLN A 691 13.04 -11.56 -144.44
CA GLN A 691 11.91 -10.73 -144.91
C GLN A 691 10.83 -11.56 -145.66
N THR A 692 10.92 -12.89 -145.73
CA THR A 692 10.10 -13.69 -146.68
C THR A 692 9.22 -14.78 -146.07
N GLN A 693 8.63 -14.59 -144.89
CA GLN A 693 7.55 -15.50 -144.44
C GLN A 693 6.52 -14.90 -143.48
N ILE A 694 6.33 -13.58 -143.51
CA ILE A 694 5.04 -12.93 -143.25
C ILE A 694 4.33 -12.86 -144.60
N GLU A 695 3.61 -13.92 -144.99
CA GLU A 695 2.56 -13.81 -146.01
C GLU A 695 1.54 -14.95 -146.02
N VAL A 696 1.39 -15.71 -144.94
CA VAL A 696 0.32 -16.69 -144.84
C VAL A 696 -0.45 -16.52 -143.54
N LEU A 697 -1.51 -15.71 -143.59
CA LEU A 697 -2.71 -15.70 -142.71
C LEU A 697 -2.61 -14.76 -141.49
N VAL A 698 -3.12 -13.52 -141.47
CA VAL A 698 -4.28 -12.90 -142.17
C VAL A 698 -5.66 -13.51 -141.86
N GLN A 699 -5.79 -14.36 -140.86
CA GLN A 699 -7.14 -14.66 -140.35
C GLN A 699 -7.07 -14.98 -138.87
N GLU A 700 -7.18 -13.93 -138.07
CA GLU A 700 -8.32 -13.79 -137.18
C GLU A 700 -8.02 -12.58 -136.28
N HIS A 701 -8.34 -11.42 -136.81
CA HIS A 701 -9.64 -10.86 -136.44
C HIS A 701 -9.66 -10.68 -134.92
N ALA A 702 -9.01 -9.63 -134.43
CA ALA A 702 -9.68 -8.33 -134.42
C ALA A 702 -11.18 -8.49 -134.16
N ARG A 703 -11.66 -7.95 -133.04
CA ARG A 703 -12.89 -7.13 -132.99
C ARG A 703 -13.63 -7.15 -131.66
N HIS A 704 -13.40 -8.09 -130.74
CA HIS A 704 -14.19 -8.13 -129.50
C HIS A 704 -13.54 -7.45 -128.29
N ALA A 705 -12.78 -6.40 -128.53
CA ALA A 705 -12.42 -5.42 -127.52
C ALA A 705 -13.58 -4.47 -127.14
N ARG A 706 -14.84 -4.68 -127.56
CA ARG A 706 -15.89 -3.64 -127.39
C ARG A 706 -17.32 -4.08 -127.04
N GLU A 707 -17.56 -5.31 -126.65
CA GLU A 707 -18.83 -5.73 -126.01
C GLU A 707 -18.52 -6.21 -124.58
N ARG A 708 -18.30 -5.26 -123.67
CA ARG A 708 -19.36 -4.79 -122.77
C ARG A 708 -19.88 -5.96 -121.92
N GLN A 709 -19.28 -6.20 -120.76
CA GLN A 709 -19.47 -5.38 -119.56
C GLN A 709 -20.96 -5.12 -119.18
N ALA A 710 -21.93 -5.85 -119.76
CA ALA A 710 -23.35 -5.66 -119.44
C ALA A 710 -24.20 -6.94 -119.36
N GLN A 711 -23.63 -8.15 -119.50
CA GLN A 711 -24.44 -9.39 -119.50
C GLN A 711 -23.94 -10.50 -118.56
N ILE A 712 -22.72 -10.39 -118.05
CA ILE A 712 -22.17 -11.32 -117.04
C ILE A 712 -22.79 -11.07 -115.65
N ASP A 713 -23.35 -9.88 -115.42
CA ASP A 713 -24.08 -9.53 -114.21
C ASP A 713 -25.47 -10.22 -114.08
N SER A 714 -25.91 -11.03 -115.05
CA SER A 714 -27.30 -11.54 -115.07
C SER A 714 -27.49 -13.04 -114.81
N LEU A 715 -26.47 -13.91 -114.81
CA LEU A 715 -26.71 -15.37 -114.87
C LEU A 715 -25.98 -16.27 -113.87
N THR A 716 -25.23 -15.76 -112.89
CA THR A 716 -24.70 -16.63 -111.80
C THR A 716 -25.14 -16.19 -110.41
N GLN A 717 -26.21 -15.40 -110.36
CA GLN A 717 -27.12 -15.23 -109.21
C GLN A 717 -27.96 -16.51 -108.96
N ALA A 718 -27.90 -17.53 -109.84
CA ALA A 718 -28.73 -18.74 -109.77
C ALA A 718 -28.07 -19.95 -109.09
N ASN A 719 -26.77 -19.92 -108.77
CA ASN A 719 -26.09 -21.02 -108.05
C ASN A 719 -26.05 -20.83 -106.51
N ILE A 720 -26.94 -19.96 -106.02
CA ILE A 720 -27.10 -19.59 -104.61
C ILE A 720 -27.82 -20.66 -103.77
N VAL A 721 -28.47 -21.71 -104.30
CA VAL A 721 -29.45 -22.46 -103.47
C VAL A 721 -29.04 -23.89 -103.05
N LEU A 722 -27.87 -24.42 -103.45
CA LEU A 722 -27.44 -25.79 -103.05
C LEU A 722 -26.17 -25.85 -102.18
N LYS A 723 -25.54 -24.72 -101.85
CA LYS A 723 -24.29 -24.68 -101.05
C LYS A 723 -24.45 -24.08 -99.65
N THR A 724 -25.48 -23.27 -99.43
CA THR A 724 -25.80 -22.61 -98.16
C THR A 724 -26.26 -23.56 -97.04
N ASP A 725 -26.78 -24.75 -97.35
CA ASP A 725 -27.22 -25.71 -96.32
C ASP A 725 -26.09 -26.64 -95.81
N SER A 726 -24.96 -26.72 -96.53
CA SER A 726 -23.80 -27.52 -96.10
C SER A 726 -22.83 -26.73 -95.23
N GLU A 727 -22.78 -25.41 -95.34
CA GLU A 727 -21.88 -24.55 -94.57
C GLU A 727 -22.44 -24.23 -93.17
N THR A 728 -23.76 -24.21 -93.00
CA THR A 728 -24.43 -23.98 -91.71
C THR A 728 -24.31 -25.17 -90.74
N LEU A 729 -24.40 -26.41 -91.23
CA LEU A 729 -24.18 -27.63 -90.41
C LEU A 729 -22.73 -27.83 -89.96
N LEU A 730 -21.75 -27.28 -90.69
CA LEU A 730 -20.32 -27.38 -90.35
C LEU A 730 -19.88 -26.31 -89.32
N GLN A 731 -20.57 -25.16 -89.28
CA GLN A 731 -20.34 -24.09 -88.31
C GLN A 731 -20.95 -24.39 -86.93
N GLU A 732 -22.14 -25.01 -86.86
CA GLU A 732 -22.72 -25.39 -85.56
C GLU A 732 -21.92 -26.49 -84.85
N LYS A 733 -21.33 -27.43 -85.59
CA LYS A 733 -20.48 -28.49 -85.02
C LYS A 733 -19.14 -27.97 -84.48
N SER A 734 -18.56 -26.93 -85.09
CA SER A 734 -17.29 -26.35 -84.64
C SER A 734 -17.46 -25.46 -83.40
N VAL A 735 -18.59 -24.77 -83.27
CA VAL A 735 -18.93 -23.97 -82.08
C VAL A 735 -19.21 -24.86 -80.86
N LEU A 736 -19.95 -25.96 -81.03
CA LEU A 736 -20.18 -26.93 -79.95
C LEU A 736 -18.90 -27.66 -79.50
N ALA A 737 -17.97 -27.95 -80.43
CA ALA A 737 -16.68 -28.54 -80.09
C ALA A 737 -15.77 -27.57 -79.30
N ALA A 738 -15.76 -26.29 -79.67
CA ALA A 738 -15.01 -25.26 -78.95
C ALA A 738 -15.57 -24.99 -77.54
N GLN A 739 -16.90 -24.99 -77.37
CA GLN A 739 -17.54 -24.84 -76.06
C GLN A 739 -17.26 -26.04 -75.14
N HIS A 740 -17.25 -27.26 -75.69
CA HIS A 740 -16.91 -28.46 -74.90
C HIS A 740 -15.45 -28.45 -74.41
N GLU A 741 -14.51 -27.98 -75.22
CA GLU A 741 -13.09 -27.91 -74.82
C GLU A 741 -12.84 -26.78 -73.80
N ALA A 742 -13.51 -25.63 -73.94
CA ALA A 742 -13.44 -24.55 -72.95
C ALA A 742 -14.00 -24.99 -71.58
N LEU A 743 -15.16 -25.67 -71.56
CA LEU A 743 -15.75 -26.18 -70.32
C LEU A 743 -14.86 -27.24 -69.66
N LYS A 744 -14.16 -28.06 -70.46
CA LYS A 744 -13.22 -29.07 -69.97
C LYS A 744 -11.99 -28.43 -69.33
N GLN A 745 -11.45 -27.37 -69.92
CA GLN A 745 -10.33 -26.61 -69.34
C GLN A 745 -10.73 -25.92 -68.02
N GLU A 746 -11.95 -25.37 -67.94
CA GLU A 746 -12.46 -24.75 -66.71
C GLU A 746 -12.67 -25.78 -65.58
N VAL A 747 -13.21 -26.96 -65.90
CA VAL A 747 -13.34 -28.06 -64.92
C VAL A 747 -11.96 -28.55 -64.46
N THR A 748 -10.95 -28.61 -65.32
CA THR A 748 -9.59 -28.96 -64.89
C THR A 748 -8.95 -27.89 -64.00
N ALA A 749 -9.19 -26.61 -64.28
CA ALA A 749 -8.69 -25.51 -63.44
C ALA A 749 -9.35 -25.52 -62.05
N LEU A 750 -10.67 -25.74 -61.99
CA LEU A 750 -11.41 -25.84 -60.73
C LEU A 750 -11.00 -27.07 -59.91
N ASN A 751 -10.72 -28.21 -60.56
CA ASN A 751 -10.21 -29.40 -59.87
C ASN A 751 -8.80 -29.15 -59.29
N ASN A 752 -7.93 -28.47 -60.02
CA ASN A 752 -6.59 -28.13 -59.52
C ASN A 752 -6.66 -27.19 -58.31
N ILE A 753 -7.53 -26.18 -58.34
CA ILE A 753 -7.74 -25.25 -57.21
C ILE A 753 -8.33 -26.01 -56.01
N ARG A 754 -9.28 -26.93 -56.23
CA ARG A 754 -9.85 -27.76 -55.16
C ARG A 754 -8.79 -28.66 -54.51
N ASP A 755 -7.93 -29.28 -55.32
CA ASP A 755 -6.88 -30.17 -54.82
C ASP A 755 -5.78 -29.39 -54.09
N GLU A 756 -5.49 -28.15 -54.50
CA GLU A 756 -4.59 -27.23 -53.80
C GLU A 756 -5.19 -26.75 -52.47
N GLN A 757 -6.48 -26.40 -52.45
CA GLN A 757 -7.20 -26.09 -51.21
C GLN A 757 -7.22 -27.29 -50.25
N ALA A 758 -7.40 -28.51 -50.75
CA ALA A 758 -7.37 -29.73 -49.94
C ALA A 758 -5.98 -29.99 -49.32
N ARG A 759 -4.89 -29.75 -50.06
CA ARG A 759 -3.52 -29.85 -49.51
C ARG A 759 -3.25 -28.80 -48.44
N ASN A 760 -3.63 -27.55 -48.67
CA ASN A 760 -3.46 -26.48 -47.68
C ASN A 760 -4.25 -26.77 -46.40
N LEU A 761 -5.46 -27.31 -46.51
CA LEU A 761 -6.29 -27.69 -45.37
C LEU A 761 -5.66 -28.86 -44.58
N ALA A 762 -5.08 -29.84 -45.27
CA ALA A 762 -4.34 -30.95 -44.64
C ALA A 762 -3.05 -30.47 -43.95
N GLU A 763 -2.29 -29.55 -44.54
CA GLU A 763 -1.10 -28.96 -43.91
C GLU A 763 -1.47 -28.10 -42.68
N CYS A 764 -2.56 -27.34 -42.75
CA CYS A 764 -3.08 -26.59 -41.60
C CYS A 764 -3.53 -27.52 -40.47
N GLN A 765 -4.19 -28.64 -40.78
CA GLN A 765 -4.59 -29.64 -39.79
C GLN A 765 -3.38 -30.33 -39.14
N ALA A 766 -2.38 -30.73 -39.93
CA ALA A 766 -1.15 -31.32 -39.41
C ALA A 766 -0.36 -30.33 -38.52
N LYS A 767 -0.32 -29.04 -38.88
CA LYS A 767 0.28 -28.00 -38.04
C LYS A 767 -0.50 -27.81 -36.74
N LEU A 768 -1.82 -27.82 -36.76
CA LEU A 768 -2.66 -27.72 -35.55
C LEU A 768 -2.47 -28.92 -34.62
N GLU A 769 -2.40 -30.14 -35.15
CA GLU A 769 -2.12 -31.34 -34.33
C GLU A 769 -0.72 -31.30 -33.72
N TYR A 770 0.28 -30.85 -34.46
CA TYR A 770 1.64 -30.67 -33.94
C TYR A 770 1.69 -29.59 -32.84
N LEU A 771 0.97 -28.47 -33.03
CA LEU A 771 0.90 -27.39 -32.04
C LEU A 771 0.18 -27.84 -30.77
N ASN A 772 -0.94 -28.58 -30.91
CA ASN A 772 -1.66 -29.13 -29.76
C ASN A 772 -0.82 -30.14 -28.99
N LYS A 773 -0.03 -30.97 -29.69
CA LYS A 773 0.86 -31.94 -29.06
C LYS A 773 1.99 -31.25 -28.29
N THR A 774 2.65 -30.26 -28.90
CA THR A 774 3.69 -29.48 -28.21
C THR A 774 3.12 -28.64 -27.06
N GLN A 775 1.89 -28.13 -27.19
CA GLN A 775 1.21 -27.44 -26.10
C GLN A 775 0.90 -28.38 -24.93
N ALA A 776 0.49 -29.63 -25.20
CA ALA A 776 0.25 -30.63 -24.15
C ALA A 776 1.56 -31.00 -23.42
N GLU A 777 2.63 -31.27 -24.17
CA GLU A 777 3.97 -31.56 -23.62
C GLU A 777 4.50 -30.38 -22.78
N ASN A 778 4.34 -29.15 -23.26
CA ASN A 778 4.72 -27.94 -22.52
C ASN A 778 3.86 -27.75 -21.26
N SER A 779 2.57 -28.10 -21.30
CA SER A 779 1.67 -27.99 -20.15
C SER A 779 2.03 -29.01 -19.06
N GLU A 780 2.41 -30.23 -19.44
CA GLU A 780 2.90 -31.25 -18.51
C GLU A 780 4.23 -30.85 -17.86
N LEU A 781 5.14 -30.28 -18.64
CA LEU A 781 6.43 -29.79 -18.13
C LEU A 781 6.25 -28.62 -17.17
N LEU A 782 5.33 -27.68 -17.49
CA LEU A 782 5.01 -26.55 -16.61
C LEU A 782 4.33 -27.01 -15.31
N LEU A 783 3.51 -28.06 -15.34
CA LEU A 783 2.94 -28.67 -14.14
C LEU A 783 4.02 -29.32 -13.25
N LEU A 784 5.02 -29.96 -13.85
CA LEU A 784 6.16 -30.54 -13.14
C LEU A 784 7.03 -29.45 -12.49
N GLU A 785 7.34 -28.38 -13.22
CA GLU A 785 8.10 -27.24 -12.68
C GLU A 785 7.33 -26.53 -11.55
N LEU A 786 6.02 -26.36 -11.70
CA LEU A 786 5.18 -25.75 -10.68
C LEU A 786 5.10 -26.63 -9.42
N HIS A 787 5.01 -27.96 -9.57
CA HIS A 787 5.05 -28.89 -8.46
C HIS A 787 6.40 -28.84 -7.72
N GLN A 788 7.51 -28.76 -8.46
CA GLN A 788 8.84 -28.64 -7.86
C GLN A 788 9.00 -27.32 -7.11
N ALA A 789 8.56 -26.20 -7.69
CA ALA A 789 8.60 -24.90 -7.04
C ALA A 789 7.74 -24.86 -5.76
N HIS A 790 6.60 -25.56 -5.74
CA HIS A 790 5.77 -25.72 -4.55
C HIS A 790 6.50 -26.49 -3.44
N LEU A 791 7.15 -27.61 -3.78
CA LEU A 791 7.92 -28.40 -2.80
C LEU A 791 9.09 -27.60 -2.21
N GLU A 792 9.79 -26.84 -3.04
CA GLU A 792 10.89 -25.97 -2.59
C GLU A 792 10.37 -24.85 -1.67
N SER A 793 9.24 -24.23 -2.01
CA SER A 793 8.62 -23.21 -1.16
C SER A 793 8.15 -23.78 0.19
N GLU A 794 7.57 -24.97 0.22
CA GLU A 794 7.18 -25.64 1.47
C GLU A 794 8.41 -25.94 2.35
N GLN A 795 9.52 -26.36 1.74
CA GLN A 795 10.78 -26.57 2.46
C GLN A 795 11.32 -25.26 3.07
N TYR A 796 11.32 -24.17 2.31
CA TYR A 796 11.75 -22.87 2.85
C TYR A 796 10.86 -22.38 3.99
N PHE A 797 9.54 -22.56 3.88
CA PHE A 797 8.60 -22.20 4.94
C PHE A 797 8.87 -22.99 6.22
N GLN A 798 9.10 -24.30 6.11
CA GLN A 798 9.46 -25.15 7.24
C GLN A 798 10.79 -24.73 7.89
N GLN A 799 11.81 -24.43 7.08
CA GLN A 799 13.09 -23.93 7.60
C GLN A 799 12.96 -22.59 8.32
N GLN A 800 12.14 -21.68 7.79
CA GLN A 800 11.89 -20.40 8.43
C GLN A 800 11.17 -20.59 9.77
N GLN A 801 10.16 -21.47 9.82
CA GLN A 801 9.43 -21.77 11.04
C GLN A 801 10.36 -22.42 12.09
N GLU A 802 11.25 -23.33 11.67
CA GLU A 802 12.24 -23.93 12.57
C GLU A 802 13.23 -22.87 13.10
N THR A 803 13.69 -21.96 12.24
CA THR A 803 14.60 -20.86 12.62
C THR A 803 13.94 -19.91 13.62
N LEU A 804 12.67 -19.55 13.40
CA LEU A 804 11.89 -18.74 14.34
C LEU A 804 11.73 -19.46 15.69
N THR A 805 11.45 -20.76 15.66
CA THR A 805 11.34 -21.57 16.88
C THR A 805 12.67 -21.60 17.65
N ARG A 806 13.81 -21.75 16.94
CA ARG A 806 15.15 -21.68 17.55
C ARG A 806 15.44 -20.30 18.13
N LEU A 807 15.07 -19.22 17.44
CA LEU A 807 15.24 -17.85 17.92
C LEU A 807 14.40 -17.60 19.17
N HIS A 808 13.14 -18.04 19.18
CA HIS A 808 12.26 -17.95 20.34
C HIS A 808 12.82 -18.76 21.52
N ALA A 809 13.31 -19.97 21.27
CA ALA A 809 13.96 -20.79 22.28
C ALA A 809 15.24 -20.13 22.83
N ALA A 810 16.05 -19.52 21.97
CA ALA A 810 17.24 -18.77 22.36
C ALA A 810 16.88 -17.52 23.17
N LYS A 811 15.88 -16.75 22.75
CA LYS A 811 15.37 -15.58 23.48
C LYS A 811 14.83 -15.97 24.85
N ALA A 812 14.04 -17.04 24.95
CA ALA A 812 13.54 -17.56 26.22
C ALA A 812 14.67 -18.10 27.12
N ARG A 813 15.75 -18.65 26.55
CA ARG A 813 16.95 -19.01 27.30
C ARG A 813 17.68 -17.77 27.82
N TRP A 814 17.85 -16.74 27.00
CA TRP A 814 18.47 -15.47 27.39
C TRP A 814 17.68 -14.75 28.49
N GLN A 815 16.35 -14.69 28.36
CA GLN A 815 15.49 -14.13 29.40
C GLN A 815 15.61 -14.90 30.72
N ARG A 816 15.66 -16.24 30.69
CA ARG A 816 15.94 -17.04 31.90
C ARG A 816 17.33 -16.80 32.46
N LEU A 817 18.33 -16.50 31.63
CA LEU A 817 19.68 -16.15 32.08
C LEU A 817 19.70 -14.77 32.76
N LEU A 818 19.01 -13.77 32.20
CA LEU A 818 18.86 -12.44 32.78
C LEU A 818 18.08 -12.48 34.10
N GLN A 819 17.00 -13.26 34.19
CA GLN A 819 16.26 -13.47 35.45
C GLN A 819 17.12 -14.13 36.54
N ARG A 820 18.07 -15.01 36.16
CA ARG A 820 18.99 -15.66 37.10
C ARG A 820 20.17 -14.76 37.49
N ASN A 821 20.50 -13.77 36.66
CA ASN A 821 21.60 -12.83 36.89
C ASN A 821 21.08 -11.37 36.82
N PRO A 822 20.33 -10.90 37.84
CA PRO A 822 19.72 -9.56 37.82
C PRO A 822 20.74 -8.41 37.81
N THR A 823 21.99 -8.69 38.16
CA THR A 823 23.10 -7.73 38.21
C THR A 823 23.87 -7.64 36.88
N TYR A 824 23.40 -8.31 35.82
CA TYR A 824 24.05 -8.25 34.51
C TYR A 824 23.83 -6.89 33.85
N LEU A 825 24.93 -6.28 33.40
CA LEU A 825 24.96 -4.97 32.76
C LEU A 825 25.63 -5.13 31.39
N ASP A 826 25.04 -4.49 30.38
CA ASP A 826 25.57 -4.44 29.03
C ASP A 826 25.65 -2.99 28.56
N TYR A 827 26.67 -2.61 27.81
CA TYR A 827 26.84 -1.27 27.25
C TYR A 827 27.85 -1.30 26.12
N GLU A 828 27.70 -0.39 25.17
CA GLU A 828 28.59 -0.29 24.02
C GLU A 828 29.83 0.55 24.38
N THR A 829 29.63 1.77 24.90
CA THR A 829 30.71 2.66 25.32
C THR A 829 30.35 3.43 26.59
N ILE A 830 31.39 3.80 27.35
CA ILE A 830 31.32 4.72 28.49
C ILE A 830 32.41 5.78 28.32
N GLU A 831 32.02 7.04 28.35
CA GLU A 831 32.90 8.18 28.10
C GLU A 831 32.72 9.25 29.17
N ILE A 832 33.79 10.02 29.42
CA ILE A 832 33.76 11.21 30.26
C ILE A 832 33.75 12.44 29.34
N LEU A 833 32.73 13.28 29.47
CA LEU A 833 32.59 14.50 28.67
C LEU A 833 33.51 15.62 29.22
N PRO A 834 34.09 16.47 28.36
CA PRO A 834 34.97 17.57 28.79
C PRO A 834 34.18 18.62 29.59
N ALA A 835 34.72 19.04 30.74
CA ALA A 835 34.07 19.97 31.65
C ALA A 835 33.71 21.31 30.98
N THR A 836 32.43 21.67 30.98
CA THR A 836 31.97 23.02 30.63
C THR A 836 32.36 23.98 31.75
N HIS A 837 33.35 24.85 31.49
CA HIS A 837 33.85 25.95 32.33
C HIS A 837 33.01 26.32 33.59
N GLY A 838 33.49 25.92 34.77
CA GLY A 838 32.99 26.33 36.09
C GLY A 838 33.70 25.55 37.21
N GLU A 839 33.94 26.17 38.36
CA GLU A 839 34.77 25.69 39.49
C GLU A 839 34.27 24.43 40.25
N ASP A 840 33.55 23.53 39.60
CA ASP A 840 32.97 22.34 40.23
C ASP A 840 33.78 21.08 39.90
N ASP A 841 34.34 20.41 40.92
CA ASP A 841 34.98 19.09 40.85
C ASP A 841 33.93 17.99 40.53
N ALA A 842 33.31 18.04 39.34
CA ALA A 842 32.29 17.09 38.88
C ALA A 842 32.69 16.43 37.56
N ILE A 843 32.47 15.12 37.47
CA ILE A 843 32.69 14.33 36.25
C ILE A 843 31.34 14.09 35.57
N THR A 844 31.22 14.47 34.30
CA THR A 844 30.05 14.15 33.47
C THR A 844 30.27 12.84 32.72
N TRP A 845 29.39 11.87 32.95
CA TRP A 845 29.44 10.54 32.36
C TRP A 845 28.38 10.41 31.26
N GLN A 846 28.77 9.80 30.14
CA GLN A 846 27.87 9.40 29.07
C GLN A 846 28.05 7.91 28.77
N LEU A 847 26.94 7.14 28.83
CA LEU A 847 26.91 5.73 28.43
C LEU A 847 26.02 5.56 27.20
N ILE A 848 26.50 4.80 26.21
CA ILE A 848 25.78 4.52 24.95
C ILE A 848 25.32 3.06 24.95
N ASN A 849 24.06 2.85 24.56
CA ASN A 849 23.37 1.55 24.49
C ASN A 849 23.47 0.75 25.80
N PHE A 850 23.35 1.44 26.93
CA PHE A 850 23.41 0.85 28.26
C PHE A 850 22.12 0.07 28.57
N SER A 851 22.24 -1.21 28.84
CA SER A 851 21.14 -2.10 29.22
C SER A 851 21.37 -2.70 30.61
N THR A 852 20.36 -2.57 31.46
CA THR A 852 20.21 -3.37 32.67
C THR A 852 19.28 -4.56 32.40
N ALA A 853 19.18 -5.51 33.33
CA ALA A 853 18.34 -6.69 33.18
C ALA A 853 16.85 -6.39 32.85
N GLU A 854 16.37 -5.18 33.14
CA GLU A 854 14.97 -4.76 32.95
C GLU A 854 14.79 -3.57 32.00
N ARG A 855 15.84 -2.81 31.67
CA ARG A 855 15.73 -1.56 30.88
C ARG A 855 16.87 -1.37 29.92
N GLN A 856 16.58 -0.71 28.79
CA GLN A 856 17.58 -0.31 27.80
C GLN A 856 17.55 1.21 27.67
N PHE A 857 18.73 1.81 27.71
CA PHE A 857 18.96 3.25 27.60
C PHE A 857 19.88 3.48 26.38
N PRO A 858 19.37 4.05 25.29
CA PRO A 858 20.19 4.38 24.13
C PRO A 858 21.34 5.33 24.49
N ILE A 859 21.04 6.34 25.32
CA ILE A 859 22.02 7.28 25.88
C ILE A 859 21.63 7.57 27.33
N LEU A 860 22.59 7.44 28.25
CA LEU A 860 22.44 7.76 29.67
C LEU A 860 23.53 8.76 30.09
N GLU A 861 23.12 9.99 30.44
CA GLU A 861 24.00 11.07 30.87
C GLU A 861 23.72 11.43 32.33
N PHE A 862 24.78 11.54 33.14
CA PHE A 862 24.67 11.97 34.53
C PHE A 862 26.02 12.50 35.05
N GLU A 863 25.98 13.28 36.13
CA GLU A 863 27.16 13.88 36.72
C GLU A 863 27.49 13.26 38.08
N THR A 864 28.78 13.15 38.40
CA THR A 864 29.25 12.77 39.73
C THR A 864 30.11 13.88 40.33
N PRO A 865 29.57 14.72 41.23
CA PRO A 865 30.35 15.69 41.99
C PRO A 865 31.08 15.08 43.18
N LEU A 866 32.25 15.61 43.53
CA LEU A 866 33.04 15.26 44.71
C LEU A 866 32.98 16.38 45.77
N GLU A 867 32.32 16.12 46.90
CA GLU A 867 32.20 17.08 48.00
C GLU A 867 32.62 16.42 49.33
N GLN A 868 33.51 17.07 50.09
CA GLN A 868 33.97 16.59 51.41
C GLN A 868 34.46 15.12 51.44
N GLY A 869 35.04 14.64 50.33
CA GLY A 869 35.52 13.26 50.19
C GLY A 869 34.43 12.20 50.01
N MET A 870 33.21 12.62 49.64
CA MET A 870 32.06 11.81 49.25
C MET A 870 31.64 12.14 47.82
N VAL A 871 31.23 11.14 47.05
CA VAL A 871 30.70 11.32 45.69
C VAL A 871 29.18 11.13 45.72
N GLY A 872 28.48 11.95 44.94
CA GLY A 872 27.06 11.80 44.65
C GLY A 872 26.79 11.55 43.17
N MET A 873 25.51 11.43 42.80
CA MET A 873 25.06 11.38 41.41
C MET A 873 23.99 12.43 41.16
N ILE A 874 24.11 13.16 40.07
CA ILE A 874 23.13 14.16 39.62
C ILE A 874 22.59 13.72 38.26
N PHE A 875 21.27 13.63 38.17
CA PHE A 875 20.56 13.30 36.92
C PHE A 875 19.68 14.47 36.50
N THR A 876 19.71 14.84 35.23
CA THR A 876 18.83 15.87 34.67
C THR A 876 17.49 15.27 34.24
N ARG A 877 16.41 16.05 34.40
CA ARG A 877 15.06 15.63 34.03
C ARG A 877 14.85 15.81 32.54
N LEU A 878 14.65 14.70 31.82
CA LEU A 878 14.30 14.71 30.40
C LEU A 878 12.78 14.86 30.21
N ILE A 879 12.39 15.63 29.19
CA ILE A 879 10.99 15.92 28.83
C ILE A 879 10.63 14.96 27.68
N GLU A 880 9.84 13.90 27.97
CA GLU A 880 9.31 12.84 27.05
C GLU A 880 10.17 11.57 26.79
N ASP A 881 9.49 10.40 26.76
CA ASP A 881 9.84 8.97 26.49
C ASP A 881 11.19 8.36 26.91
N ASN A 882 12.16 9.18 27.32
CA ASN A 882 13.54 8.80 27.64
C ASN A 882 13.92 9.15 29.09
N SER A 883 12.95 9.13 30.01
CA SER A 883 13.22 9.40 31.42
C SER A 883 14.21 8.38 32.00
N HIS A 884 15.29 8.86 32.61
CA HIS A 884 16.28 8.00 33.31
C HIS A 884 15.66 7.17 34.44
N PHE A 885 14.55 7.65 35.01
CA PHE A 885 13.83 7.00 36.12
C PHE A 885 12.38 6.67 35.74
N THR A 886 11.84 5.61 36.34
CA THR A 886 10.42 5.20 36.16
C THR A 886 9.46 6.28 36.59
N ARG A 887 9.81 6.95 37.69
CA ARG A 887 9.04 8.00 38.33
C ARG A 887 10.02 8.99 38.91
N TRP A 888 9.85 10.26 38.55
CA TRP A 888 10.61 11.34 39.17
C TRP A 888 10.22 11.47 40.65
N PRO A 889 11.18 11.47 41.60
CA PRO A 889 10.88 11.59 43.03
C PRO A 889 10.07 12.84 43.38
N ALA A 890 9.10 12.71 44.30
CA ALA A 890 8.20 13.79 44.68
C ALA A 890 8.94 14.91 45.43
N SER A 891 9.90 14.54 46.28
CA SER A 891 10.86 15.43 46.96
C SER A 891 11.66 16.33 46.01
N ALA A 892 11.84 15.91 44.75
CA ALA A 892 12.55 16.64 43.71
C ALA A 892 11.63 17.14 42.58
N ASN A 893 10.31 17.10 42.74
CA ASN A 893 9.37 17.40 41.64
C ASN A 893 9.43 18.86 41.14
N GLN A 894 9.86 19.79 42.00
CA GLN A 894 10.06 21.20 41.65
C GLN A 894 11.47 21.48 41.07
N GLN A 895 12.34 20.48 40.99
CA GLN A 895 13.72 20.61 40.52
C GLN A 895 13.90 19.89 39.18
N ASN A 896 14.69 20.49 38.29
CA ASN A 896 15.07 19.89 37.00
C ASN A 896 16.22 18.88 37.13
N GLU A 897 16.81 18.77 38.32
CA GLU A 897 17.92 17.89 38.63
C GLU A 897 17.59 17.06 39.87
N LEU A 898 17.92 15.77 39.80
CA LEU A 898 17.84 14.84 40.91
C LEU A 898 19.21 14.67 41.52
N ILE A 899 19.41 15.21 42.73
CA ILE A 899 20.70 15.19 43.43
C ILE A 899 20.70 14.07 44.47
N LEU A 900 21.47 13.01 44.21
CA LEU A 900 21.69 11.87 45.11
C LEU A 900 23.07 11.98 45.75
N MET A 901 23.19 12.82 46.78
CA MET A 901 24.44 13.04 47.48
C MET A 901 24.25 12.97 49.02
N PRO A 902 25.04 12.18 49.77
CA PRO A 902 24.80 11.98 51.21
C PRO A 902 25.11 13.21 52.09
N VAL A 903 26.13 13.98 51.70
CA VAL A 903 26.66 15.13 52.42
C VAL A 903 27.18 16.12 51.38
N GLY A 904 26.87 17.41 51.53
CA GLY A 904 27.32 18.45 50.60
C GLY A 904 26.72 19.81 50.89
N GLU A 905 27.17 20.83 50.16
CA GLU A 905 26.53 22.16 50.16
C GLU A 905 25.25 22.16 49.30
N ARG A 906 25.17 21.27 48.31
CA ARG A 906 24.07 21.15 47.35
C ARG A 906 22.84 20.40 47.88
N THR A 907 22.97 19.65 48.98
CA THR A 907 21.87 18.85 49.55
C THR A 907 22.06 18.57 51.04
N THR A 908 20.98 18.25 51.74
CA THR A 908 21.02 17.83 53.15
C THR A 908 20.86 16.32 53.25
N SER A 909 21.47 15.70 54.27
CA SER A 909 21.35 14.25 54.48
C SER A 909 19.89 13.79 54.66
N GLN A 910 19.01 14.65 55.17
CA GLN A 910 17.58 14.36 55.26
C GLN A 910 16.93 14.28 53.87
N LYS A 911 17.19 15.26 52.99
CA LYS A 911 16.66 15.27 51.63
C LYS A 911 17.18 14.10 50.79
N PHE A 912 18.47 13.77 50.94
CA PHE A 912 19.07 12.57 50.33
C PHE A 912 18.32 11.29 50.72
N ILE A 913 18.04 11.11 52.01
CA ILE A 913 17.32 9.95 52.52
C ILE A 913 15.88 9.93 51.99
N GLU A 914 15.15 11.05 52.03
CA GLU A 914 13.78 11.18 51.51
C GLU A 914 13.72 10.83 50.02
N THR A 915 14.64 11.35 49.21
CA THR A 915 14.72 11.07 47.78
C THR A 915 15.04 9.60 47.50
N LEU A 916 15.95 8.98 48.25
CA LEU A 916 16.24 7.54 48.12
C LEU A 916 15.02 6.66 48.45
N PHE A 917 14.18 7.09 49.39
CA PHE A 917 12.95 6.37 49.78
C PHE A 917 11.86 6.40 48.70
N GLU A 918 11.88 7.37 47.81
CA GLU A 918 10.90 7.55 46.73
C GLU A 918 11.28 6.84 45.42
N LEU A 919 12.49 6.27 45.33
CA LEU A 919 12.95 5.53 44.16
C LEU A 919 12.28 4.16 44.05
N THR A 920 12.00 3.72 42.82
CA THR A 920 11.48 2.38 42.59
C THR A 920 12.58 1.31 42.72
N THR A 921 12.20 0.04 42.84
CA THR A 921 13.17 -1.07 42.94
C THR A 921 14.12 -1.14 41.73
N SER A 922 13.63 -0.88 40.52
CA SER A 922 14.44 -0.87 39.30
C SER A 922 15.37 0.34 39.24
N ASP A 923 14.91 1.51 39.70
CA ASP A 923 15.71 2.73 39.81
C ASP A 923 16.81 2.61 40.87
N TRP A 924 16.51 1.94 41.98
CA TRP A 924 17.47 1.60 43.03
C TRP A 924 18.57 0.66 42.52
N ASN A 925 18.18 -0.39 41.80
CA ASN A 925 19.13 -1.32 41.17
C ASN A 925 19.99 -0.61 40.12
N LEU A 926 19.44 0.35 39.37
CA LEU A 926 20.18 1.19 38.43
C LEU A 926 21.29 1.98 39.13
N ILE A 927 20.98 2.69 40.23
CA ILE A 927 21.98 3.49 40.96
C ILE A 927 23.08 2.61 41.56
N GLN A 928 22.72 1.45 42.13
CA GLN A 928 23.71 0.50 42.63
C GLN A 928 24.58 -0.06 41.50
N ALA A 929 23.99 -0.42 40.37
CA ALA A 929 24.71 -0.92 39.20
C ALA A 929 25.68 0.12 38.62
N LEU A 930 25.22 1.36 38.44
CA LEU A 930 26.06 2.47 37.97
C LEU A 930 27.21 2.72 38.94
N THR A 931 26.94 2.78 40.25
CA THR A 931 28.00 3.01 41.24
C THR A 931 29.06 1.89 41.19
N ALA A 932 28.65 0.63 41.02
CA ALA A 932 29.58 -0.50 40.89
C ALA A 932 30.41 -0.41 39.60
N LEU A 933 29.77 -0.08 38.47
CA LEU A 933 30.41 0.06 37.18
C LEU A 933 31.46 1.18 37.18
N LEU A 934 31.15 2.33 37.78
CA LEU A 934 32.08 3.46 37.87
C LEU A 934 33.30 3.13 38.74
N ILE A 935 33.12 2.44 39.87
CA ILE A 935 34.23 1.96 40.71
C ILE A 935 35.15 1.03 39.89
N GLU A 936 34.57 0.10 39.12
CA GLU A 936 35.35 -0.81 38.27
C GLU A 936 36.12 -0.06 37.17
N LYS A 937 35.48 0.91 36.49
CA LYS A 937 36.12 1.68 35.41
C LYS A 937 37.20 2.61 35.90
N LEU A 938 36.99 3.29 37.03
CA LEU A 938 38.01 4.12 37.68
C LEU A 938 39.16 3.29 38.28
N ALA A 939 38.96 1.98 38.51
CA ALA A 939 40.04 1.07 38.86
C ALA A 939 40.83 0.55 37.64
N SER A 940 40.33 0.73 36.42
CA SER A 940 40.96 0.22 35.20
C SER A 940 42.04 1.17 34.67
N PRO A 941 43.32 0.75 34.64
CA PRO A 941 44.40 1.60 34.15
C PRO A 941 44.32 1.88 32.65
N GLU A 942 43.63 1.04 31.86
CA GLU A 942 43.42 1.27 30.43
C GLU A 942 42.39 2.37 30.15
N PHE A 943 41.36 2.47 31.00
CA PHE A 943 40.34 3.51 30.89
C PHE A 943 40.93 4.88 31.26
N LEU A 944 41.73 4.94 32.33
CA LEU A 944 42.36 6.18 32.80
C LEU A 944 43.42 6.76 31.85
N LYS A 945 44.01 5.95 30.96
CA LYS A 945 44.94 6.47 29.92
C LYS A 945 44.32 7.54 29.03
N LYS A 946 43.01 7.51 28.84
CA LYS A 946 42.28 8.49 28.00
C LYS A 946 41.92 9.78 28.75
N TYR A 947 41.99 9.78 30.08
CA TYR A 947 41.50 10.87 30.94
C TYR A 947 42.50 11.14 32.07
N THR A 948 43.61 11.82 31.76
CA THR A 948 44.72 12.10 32.70
C THR A 948 44.44 13.22 33.69
N ASP A 949 43.44 14.06 33.42
CA ASP A 949 43.18 15.30 34.14
C ASP A 949 42.21 15.13 35.32
N ILE A 950 41.84 13.89 35.65
CA ILE A 950 40.82 13.55 36.64
C ILE A 950 41.46 12.96 37.90
N GLN A 951 40.98 13.36 39.09
CA GLN A 951 41.38 12.79 40.38
C GLN A 951 40.76 11.38 40.61
N ALA A 952 41.10 10.42 39.75
CA ALA A 952 40.44 9.11 39.70
C ALA A 952 40.43 8.35 41.05
N GLU A 953 41.52 8.42 41.83
CA GLU A 953 41.58 7.80 43.16
C GLU A 953 40.60 8.44 44.15
N ALA A 954 40.48 9.77 44.16
CA ALA A 954 39.57 10.48 45.06
C ALA A 954 38.09 10.19 44.73
N PHE A 955 37.74 10.15 43.43
CA PHE A 955 36.40 9.78 42.99
C PHE A 955 36.08 8.32 43.29
N ARG A 956 37.03 7.42 43.08
CA ARG A 956 36.86 6.01 43.41
C ARG A 956 36.62 5.80 44.90
N ASP A 957 37.44 6.40 45.76
CA ASP A 957 37.28 6.32 47.21
C ASP A 957 35.92 6.90 47.67
N GLY A 958 35.50 8.01 47.07
CA GLY A 958 34.20 8.62 47.35
C GLY A 958 33.02 7.76 46.89
N LEU A 959 33.10 7.12 45.71
CA LEU A 959 32.10 6.17 45.21
C LEU A 959 32.05 4.88 46.02
N GLU A 960 33.20 4.37 46.50
CA GLU A 960 33.25 3.22 47.40
C GLU A 960 32.53 3.50 48.72
N LYS A 961 32.73 4.70 49.30
CA LYS A 961 31.96 5.15 50.48
C LYS A 961 30.47 5.33 50.16
N PHE A 962 30.12 5.91 49.02
CA PHE A 962 28.73 6.05 48.57
C PHE A 962 28.05 4.68 48.43
N MET A 963 28.72 3.71 47.81
CA MET A 963 28.27 2.33 47.71
C MET A 963 28.08 1.67 49.08
N GLN A 964 28.97 1.91 50.04
CA GLN A 964 28.81 1.41 51.42
C GLN A 964 27.58 2.00 52.10
N ILE A 965 27.24 3.27 51.83
CA ILE A 965 26.01 3.89 52.33
C ILE A 965 24.79 3.23 51.68
N LEU A 966 24.76 3.09 50.36
CA LEU A 966 23.65 2.43 49.64
C LEU A 966 23.41 1.00 50.13
N LYS A 967 24.47 0.23 50.41
CA LYS A 967 24.37 -1.15 50.95
C LYS A 967 23.82 -1.24 52.38
N LYS A 968 23.86 -0.16 53.16
CA LYS A 968 23.27 -0.12 54.52
C LYS A 968 21.75 0.05 54.49
N PHE A 969 21.18 0.48 53.36
CA PHE A 969 19.74 0.55 53.18
C PHE A 969 19.17 -0.81 52.75
N PRO A 970 17.95 -1.16 53.18
CA PRO A 970 17.32 -2.43 52.79
C PRO A 970 17.10 -2.51 51.27
N PRO A 971 17.20 -3.71 50.66
CA PRO A 971 17.05 -3.89 49.21
C PRO A 971 15.64 -3.61 48.69
N THR A 972 14.63 -3.61 49.58
CA THR A 972 13.26 -3.21 49.31
C THR A 972 12.93 -2.00 50.16
N VAL A 973 13.17 -0.83 49.59
CA VAL A 973 12.78 0.43 50.18
C VAL A 973 11.30 0.66 49.84
N ARG A 974 10.41 0.61 50.84
CA ARG A 974 8.99 1.00 50.70
C ARG A 974 8.62 1.99 51.79
N TYR A 975 8.39 3.23 51.42
CA TYR A 975 7.60 4.18 52.19
C TYR A 975 6.62 4.86 51.25
N ASP A 976 5.34 4.49 51.33
CA ASP A 976 4.29 5.47 51.08
C ASP A 976 4.27 6.34 52.34
N GLN A 977 4.52 7.65 52.22
CA GLN A 977 4.22 8.58 53.30
C GLN A 977 2.71 8.55 53.58
N VAL A 978 2.26 7.75 54.54
CA VAL A 978 0.90 7.86 55.07
C VAL A 978 0.90 8.96 56.12
N GLN A 979 0.49 10.18 55.72
CA GLN A 979 0.09 11.20 56.69
C GLN A 979 -1.33 10.88 57.21
N LEU A 980 -1.42 10.38 58.43
CA LEU A 980 -2.68 10.27 59.16
C LEU A 980 -3.21 11.67 59.50
N LYS A 981 -4.32 12.09 58.88
CA LYS A 981 -4.89 13.44 59.08
C LYS A 981 -5.84 13.55 60.29
N SER A 982 -6.06 12.48 61.05
CA SER A 982 -6.88 12.54 62.28
C SER A 982 -6.87 11.21 63.04
N GLU A 983 -6.47 11.25 64.31
CA GLU A 983 -6.52 10.13 65.26
C GLU A 983 -7.89 10.11 65.97
N HIS A 984 -8.55 8.95 66.01
CA HIS A 984 -9.66 8.68 66.92
C HIS A 984 -9.32 7.41 67.70
N ALA A 985 -8.90 7.57 68.95
CA ALA A 985 -8.62 6.46 69.85
C ALA A 985 -9.94 5.84 70.35
N ILE A 986 -10.23 4.61 69.91
CA ILE A 986 -11.26 3.76 70.51
C ILE A 986 -10.54 2.67 71.30
N PRO A 987 -10.74 2.53 72.62
CA PRO A 987 -10.10 1.49 73.41
C PRO A 987 -10.71 0.13 73.05
N GLY A 988 -9.90 -0.80 72.52
CA GLY A 988 -10.21 -2.23 72.53
C GLY A 988 -10.05 -3.01 71.22
N TYR A 989 -9.61 -2.41 70.11
CA TYR A 989 -9.41 -3.17 68.86
C TYR A 989 -8.17 -2.68 68.10
N GLU A 990 -7.10 -3.47 68.14
CA GLU A 990 -5.95 -3.37 67.25
C GLU A 990 -6.04 -4.48 66.19
N HIS A 991 -6.02 -4.12 64.92
CA HIS A 991 -5.28 -4.84 63.89
C HIS A 991 -4.89 -3.86 62.78
N LEU A 992 -3.62 -3.95 62.37
CA LEU A 992 -2.99 -3.23 61.27
C LEU A 992 -3.61 -3.57 59.91
#